data_AF-A0A366HSZ7-F1
#
_entry.id   AF-A0A366HSZ7-F1
#
_cell.length_a   1.000
_cell.length_b   1.000
_cell.length_c   1.000
_cell.angle_alpha   90.00
_cell.angle_beta   90.00
_cell.angle_gamma   90.00
#
_symmetry.space_group_name_H-M   'P 1'
#
loop_
_entity.id
_entity.type
_entity.pdbx_description
1 polymer ?
#
loop_
_entity_poly.entity_id
_entity_poly.type
_entity_poly.pdbx_seq_one_letter_code
_entity_poly.pdbx_strand_id
1 'polypeptide(L)'
;MALVIIILCGAVGYGGWVMYKEKTKPVVATTPVVEEPAPKPAVPEPKKEPEPPKPIAEAPKPEPKPEPKPEPAPMPKMAETPPPSPAPTVDEAKLAAIFAGTLNLDEREGAKPESIAQAKAAFEAAMVHGKWAEWSGLLRRSMLAALKKIGPSSVTPQGLATLSKSPAFVLALEQSAFLASLPAGTTLAPKKAPAAQAESTESPGQEDELRPFHEWVLSTPAALEAWLLTVRPADDAGKALAQWSSLAQTDPAAKEKYMNLALACSLVFEEPKKVEWNGSQTITLSADKRYAYYSKNAEKGALAVNPAKLTARDLVWTVAAPVPESELEWALKKMNLRQKTWGNAYGNIVYDMERAVKDTNKYDEYTFAEIEKKGGICGDQAYYTAYTARAAGIPAAIVSGDGSRGPHAWATWLSEDNQWSFAGRFGGYPLGDVSNPQTGRRESEQEFIRRSDRNASDEGLLRGLRAVWLAQAMEAEGSIDMAAAIYEGATVLGNNVPAMWKAKLAFWSAHRGEAPLDQWRAFLDLLKRQMKDDVDLLAEARAAEEKFVFPRQDSKLAMKELKKDVRKLDRSNSEVDQADQIAKVLKQQAAVLEKSGLESVRSLYDKSYREHGRNPAVFKLLAADCWGFVKGDPEVAKKACRDMESSFRRYIDSGGDYFDITSQMSVLSLISNCYREIGEEKKAESLAKDVEKANAKASRNAL
;
A
#
# COMPACT_ATOMS: atom_id res chain seq x y z
N MET A 1 -20.55 47.72 32.45
CA MET A 1 -19.48 48.35 31.66
C MET A 1 -18.85 47.23 30.82
N ALA A 2 -19.40 46.72 29.72
CA ALA A 2 -20.07 47.34 28.58
C ALA A 2 -19.22 48.46 27.94
N LEU A 3 -18.76 48.16 26.72
CA LEU A 3 -18.05 49.00 25.75
C LEU A 3 -16.56 49.31 25.98
N VAL A 4 -15.83 49.26 24.85
CA VAL A 4 -14.44 49.66 24.60
C VAL A 4 -13.41 48.55 24.82
N ILE A 5 -13.31 47.63 23.84
CA ILE A 5 -12.09 47.23 23.09
C ILE A 5 -12.63 46.51 21.83
N ILE A 6 -13.26 47.30 20.95
CA ILE A 6 -13.52 46.99 19.55
C ILE A 6 -13.01 48.26 18.86
N ILE A 7 -12.17 48.11 17.82
CA ILE A 7 -11.35 49.10 17.10
C ILE A 7 -9.86 48.89 17.42
N LEU A 8 -9.26 47.87 16.77
CA LEU A 8 -7.84 47.85 16.31
C LEU A 8 -7.41 46.58 15.54
N CYS A 9 -8.33 45.75 15.02
CA CYS A 9 -7.98 44.59 14.16
C CYS A 9 -8.64 44.62 12.77
N GLY A 10 -8.96 45.81 12.23
CA GLY A 10 -9.77 45.98 11.02
C GLY A 10 -9.05 46.44 9.74
N ALA A 11 -7.71 46.48 9.66
CA ALA A 11 -7.04 47.20 8.56
C ALA A 11 -5.77 46.55 7.98
N VAL A 12 -5.63 45.21 7.97
CA VAL A 12 -4.49 44.55 7.28
C VAL A 12 -4.94 43.49 6.24
N GLY A 13 -6.24 43.20 6.12
CA GLY A 13 -6.74 42.09 5.29
C GLY A 13 -7.09 42.38 3.83
N TYR A 14 -7.01 43.63 3.34
CA TYR A 14 -7.58 44.00 2.02
C TYR A 14 -6.58 44.55 0.99
N GLY A 15 -5.31 44.71 1.34
CA GLY A 15 -4.28 45.26 0.43
C GLY A 15 -3.54 44.24 -0.45
N GLY A 16 -3.62 42.94 -0.14
CA GLY A 16 -2.87 41.89 -0.86
C GLY A 16 -3.59 41.26 -2.05
N TRP A 17 -4.88 41.51 -2.23
CA TRP A 17 -5.72 40.81 -3.22
C TRP A 17 -5.90 41.56 -4.55
N VAL A 18 -5.53 42.85 -4.61
CA VAL A 18 -5.70 43.70 -5.82
C VAL A 18 -4.41 43.85 -6.65
N MET A 19 -3.26 43.34 -6.18
CA MET A 19 -1.97 43.42 -6.89
C MET A 19 -1.52 42.12 -7.59
N TYR A 20 -2.41 41.13 -7.75
CA TYR A 20 -2.09 39.84 -8.40
C TYR A 20 -2.87 39.56 -9.70
N LYS A 21 -3.67 40.52 -10.20
CA LYS A 21 -4.53 40.31 -11.38
C LYS A 21 -4.14 41.07 -12.66
N GLU A 22 -2.99 41.74 -12.68
CA GLU A 22 -2.48 42.39 -13.89
C GLU A 22 -1.05 41.93 -14.18
N LYS A 23 -0.91 40.81 -14.92
CA LYS A 23 0.14 40.55 -15.95
C LYS A 23 0.10 39.08 -16.40
N THR A 24 -0.92 38.70 -17.16
CA THR A 24 -0.81 37.61 -18.14
C THR A 24 -1.71 37.94 -19.33
N LYS A 25 -1.17 38.64 -20.33
CA LYS A 25 -1.76 38.66 -21.68
C LYS A 25 -1.46 37.31 -22.34
N PRO A 26 -2.39 36.74 -23.13
CA PRO A 26 -2.14 35.50 -23.86
C PRO A 26 -1.07 35.76 -24.93
N VAL A 27 0.03 35.03 -24.88
CA VAL A 27 1.04 34.99 -25.94
C VAL A 27 0.50 34.08 -27.03
N VAL A 28 0.27 34.67 -28.20
CA VAL A 28 -0.01 33.96 -29.46
C VAL A 28 1.22 33.12 -29.81
N ALA A 29 1.03 31.80 -29.92
CA ALA A 29 2.07 30.89 -30.38
C ALA A 29 2.37 31.16 -31.86
N THR A 30 3.46 31.87 -32.14
CA THR A 30 4.09 31.88 -33.47
C THR A 30 4.89 30.60 -33.65
N THR A 31 4.56 29.85 -34.70
CA THR A 31 5.32 28.71 -35.21
C THR A 31 6.78 29.09 -35.53
N PRO A 32 7.79 28.37 -35.01
CA PRO A 32 9.15 28.46 -35.53
C PRO A 32 9.31 27.59 -36.77
N VAL A 33 9.94 28.20 -37.77
CA VAL A 33 10.36 27.67 -39.07
C VAL A 33 11.37 26.53 -38.87
N VAL A 34 11.19 25.45 -39.62
CA VAL A 34 12.12 24.32 -39.72
C VAL A 34 13.37 24.80 -40.47
N GLU A 35 14.50 24.81 -39.77
CA GLU A 35 15.83 24.97 -40.39
C GLU A 35 16.48 23.58 -40.51
N GLU A 36 16.78 23.21 -41.75
CA GLU A 36 17.27 21.90 -42.17
C GLU A 36 18.77 21.74 -41.83
N PRO A 37 19.21 20.72 -41.08
CA PRO A 37 20.64 20.51 -40.85
C PRO A 37 21.30 19.71 -41.99
N ALA A 38 22.36 20.32 -42.54
CA ALA A 38 23.27 19.80 -43.56
C ALA A 38 23.97 18.46 -43.15
N PRO A 39 24.48 17.68 -44.13
CA PRO A 39 24.82 16.27 -43.95
C PRO A 39 26.15 16.06 -43.21
N LYS A 40 26.23 15.02 -42.37
CA LYS A 40 27.46 14.58 -41.70
C LYS A 40 28.30 13.65 -42.59
N PRO A 41 29.64 13.73 -42.53
CA PRO A 41 30.56 12.85 -43.29
C PRO A 41 30.66 11.44 -42.68
N ALA A 42 31.04 10.50 -43.53
CA ALA A 42 31.08 9.05 -43.27
C ALA A 42 32.46 8.53 -42.78
N VAL A 43 32.40 7.51 -41.89
CA VAL A 43 33.28 6.29 -41.79
C VAL A 43 34.71 6.52 -41.21
N PRO A 44 35.30 5.63 -40.35
CA PRO A 44 35.39 4.17 -40.56
C PRO A 44 35.27 3.19 -39.35
N GLU A 45 34.71 1.99 -39.61
CA GLU A 45 35.03 0.70 -38.94
C GLU A 45 36.52 0.33 -39.18
N PRO A 46 37.25 -0.53 -38.42
CA PRO A 46 36.85 -1.83 -37.83
C PRO A 46 37.56 -2.15 -36.47
N LYS A 47 37.30 -3.26 -35.73
CA LYS A 47 37.84 -4.62 -35.94
C LYS A 47 37.19 -5.62 -34.97
N LYS A 48 36.89 -6.82 -35.49
CA LYS A 48 36.54 -8.04 -34.76
C LYS A 48 37.79 -8.68 -34.16
N GLU A 49 37.70 -9.18 -32.93
CA GLU A 49 38.61 -10.15 -32.32
C GLU A 49 37.81 -11.30 -31.68
N PRO A 50 38.41 -12.49 -31.49
CA PRO A 50 37.77 -13.78 -31.76
C PRO A 50 37.18 -14.46 -30.51
N GLU A 51 36.23 -15.36 -30.76
CA GLU A 51 35.61 -16.24 -29.75
C GLU A 51 36.63 -17.22 -29.12
N PRO A 52 36.56 -17.47 -27.80
CA PRO A 52 37.26 -18.57 -27.16
C PRO A 52 36.54 -19.92 -27.34
N PRO A 53 37.29 -21.04 -27.47
CA PRO A 53 36.76 -22.35 -27.87
C PRO A 53 36.00 -23.10 -26.76
N LYS A 54 35.02 -23.89 -27.18
CA LYS A 54 34.23 -24.84 -26.38
C LYS A 54 35.00 -26.15 -26.08
N PRO A 55 34.59 -26.90 -25.04
CA PRO A 55 35.46 -27.76 -24.23
C PRO A 55 35.78 -29.12 -24.85
N ILE A 56 36.98 -29.61 -24.55
CA ILE A 56 37.50 -30.93 -24.90
C ILE A 56 36.91 -31.97 -23.93
N ALA A 57 36.38 -33.05 -24.49
CA ALA A 57 35.90 -34.22 -23.77
C ALA A 57 37.06 -35.03 -23.18
N GLU A 58 36.98 -35.38 -21.90
CA GLU A 58 37.94 -36.27 -21.24
C GLU A 58 37.39 -37.70 -21.21
N ALA A 59 38.21 -38.65 -21.65
CA ALA A 59 37.92 -40.07 -21.78
C ALA A 59 37.99 -40.81 -20.43
N PRO A 60 37.28 -41.94 -20.26
CA PRO A 60 37.15 -42.63 -18.98
C PRO A 60 38.42 -43.45 -18.65
N LYS A 61 38.88 -43.37 -17.39
CA LYS A 61 39.93 -44.25 -16.83
C LYS A 61 39.31 -45.44 -16.08
N PRO A 62 40.01 -46.58 -16.01
CA PRO A 62 39.42 -47.91 -15.89
C PRO A 62 39.10 -48.35 -14.45
N GLU A 63 38.11 -49.23 -14.35
CA GLU A 63 37.72 -49.98 -13.14
C GLU A 63 38.84 -50.93 -12.67
N PRO A 64 39.12 -51.01 -11.36
CA PRO A 64 39.92 -52.10 -10.79
C PRO A 64 39.06 -53.35 -10.53
N LYS A 65 39.59 -54.49 -10.97
CA LYS A 65 39.12 -55.86 -10.73
C LYS A 65 39.03 -56.21 -9.22
N PRO A 66 38.16 -57.16 -8.82
CA PRO A 66 37.96 -57.54 -7.43
C PRO A 66 38.96 -58.62 -6.98
N GLU A 67 39.44 -58.51 -5.74
CA GLU A 67 40.18 -59.55 -5.02
C GLU A 67 39.40 -60.03 -3.78
N PRO A 68 39.68 -61.25 -3.28
CA PRO A 68 38.66 -62.18 -2.83
C PRO A 68 38.27 -62.04 -1.35
N LYS A 69 37.03 -62.47 -1.09
CA LYS A 69 36.34 -62.59 0.19
C LYS A 69 36.95 -63.72 1.04
N PRO A 70 37.34 -63.49 2.30
CA PRO A 70 37.44 -64.56 3.29
C PRO A 70 36.07 -64.82 3.95
N GLU A 71 35.71 -66.10 4.05
CA GLU A 71 34.58 -66.60 4.84
C GLU A 71 34.89 -66.58 6.36
N PRO A 72 33.85 -66.70 7.22
CA PRO A 72 33.82 -66.11 8.56
C PRO A 72 34.38 -67.01 9.66
N ALA A 73 35.03 -66.40 10.65
CA ALA A 73 35.29 -67.00 11.96
C ALA A 73 34.13 -66.65 12.94
N PRO A 74 33.84 -67.52 13.92
CA PRO A 74 32.56 -67.54 14.63
C PRO A 74 32.42 -66.43 15.68
N MET A 75 31.18 -65.98 15.85
CA MET A 75 30.75 -64.95 16.81
C MET A 75 31.12 -65.28 18.26
N PRO A 76 31.67 -64.32 19.04
CA PRO A 76 31.48 -64.25 20.47
C PRO A 76 30.15 -63.56 20.80
N LYS A 77 29.50 -64.08 21.85
CA LYS A 77 28.22 -63.67 22.43
C LYS A 77 28.08 -62.17 22.68
N MET A 78 26.84 -61.70 22.51
CA MET A 78 26.27 -60.42 22.91
C MET A 78 26.85 -59.89 24.24
N ALA A 79 27.44 -58.70 24.18
CA ALA A 79 27.42 -57.78 25.30
C ALA A 79 26.29 -56.78 25.04
N GLU A 80 25.36 -56.68 25.97
CA GLU A 80 24.27 -55.70 25.95
C GLU A 80 24.85 -54.30 25.78
N THR A 81 24.41 -53.60 24.73
CA THR A 81 24.62 -52.16 24.58
C THR A 81 24.03 -51.46 25.80
N PRO A 82 24.77 -50.56 26.47
CA PRO A 82 24.17 -49.71 27.50
C PRO A 82 23.03 -48.90 26.88
N PRO A 83 21.94 -48.65 27.63
CA PRO A 83 20.81 -47.90 27.11
C PRO A 83 21.28 -46.53 26.60
N PRO A 84 20.64 -45.98 25.54
CA PRO A 84 20.98 -44.66 25.04
C PRO A 84 20.90 -43.66 26.20
N SER A 85 21.98 -42.94 26.42
CA SER A 85 22.04 -41.83 27.37
C SER A 85 20.88 -40.88 27.05
N PRO A 86 20.03 -40.50 28.01
CA PRO A 86 18.90 -39.65 27.74
C PRO A 86 19.40 -38.31 27.19
N ALA A 87 18.82 -37.87 26.07
CA ALA A 87 18.99 -36.49 25.60
C ALA A 87 18.73 -35.53 26.78
N PRO A 88 19.50 -34.43 26.93
CA PRO A 88 19.34 -33.52 28.06
C PRO A 88 17.88 -33.06 28.14
N THR A 89 17.16 -33.57 29.14
CA THR A 89 15.80 -33.15 29.46
C THR A 89 15.87 -31.70 29.90
N VAL A 90 15.40 -30.80 29.06
CA VAL A 90 15.18 -29.40 29.40
C VAL A 90 14.20 -29.36 30.57
N ASP A 91 14.63 -28.79 31.69
CA ASP A 91 13.83 -28.64 32.90
C ASP A 91 12.76 -27.56 32.65
N GLU A 92 11.58 -27.97 32.17
CA GLU A 92 10.49 -27.08 31.81
C GLU A 92 10.02 -26.20 32.98
N ALA A 93 10.14 -26.68 34.22
CA ALA A 93 9.78 -25.92 35.41
C ALA A 93 10.74 -24.75 35.64
N LYS A 94 12.05 -24.97 35.44
CA LYS A 94 13.04 -23.87 35.48
C LYS A 94 12.82 -22.86 34.36
N LEU A 95 12.50 -23.32 33.14
CA LEU A 95 12.18 -22.42 32.04
C LEU A 95 10.93 -21.59 32.33
N ALA A 96 9.86 -22.20 32.85
CA ALA A 96 8.64 -21.49 33.21
C ALA A 96 8.91 -20.40 34.28
N ALA A 97 9.79 -20.68 35.24
CA ALA A 97 10.17 -19.72 36.28
C ALA A 97 10.87 -18.47 35.71
N ILE A 98 11.60 -18.57 34.59
CA ILE A 98 12.26 -17.41 33.94
C ILE A 98 11.22 -16.40 33.44
N PHE A 99 10.08 -16.88 32.94
CA PHE A 99 9.00 -16.02 32.43
C PHE A 99 7.97 -15.63 33.50
N ALA A 100 8.16 -16.07 34.74
CA ALA A 100 7.29 -15.69 35.85
C ALA A 100 7.52 -14.23 36.28
N GLY A 101 6.47 -13.56 36.75
CA GLY A 101 6.54 -12.18 37.23
C GLY A 101 6.57 -11.13 36.11
N THR A 102 7.37 -10.07 36.34
CA THR A 102 7.48 -8.88 35.48
C THR A 102 8.92 -8.35 35.44
N LEU A 103 9.27 -7.68 34.34
CA LEU A 103 10.51 -6.93 34.18
C LEU A 103 10.35 -5.48 34.69
N ASN A 104 11.44 -4.90 35.18
CA ASN A 104 11.50 -3.47 35.50
C ASN A 104 11.70 -2.65 34.23
N LEU A 105 10.66 -1.94 33.79
CA LEU A 105 10.70 -1.10 32.57
C LEU A 105 10.87 0.40 32.86
N ASP A 106 11.04 0.78 34.12
CA ASP A 106 11.31 2.16 34.52
C ASP A 106 12.72 2.60 34.10
N GLU A 107 12.89 3.89 33.80
CA GLU A 107 14.16 4.45 33.32
C GLU A 107 15.35 4.16 34.27
N ARG A 108 15.12 4.20 35.59
CA ARG A 108 16.18 4.00 36.59
C ARG A 108 16.33 2.53 36.98
N GLU A 109 15.21 1.88 37.28
CA GLU A 109 15.23 0.50 37.79
C GLU A 109 15.52 -0.53 36.68
N GLY A 110 15.10 -0.25 35.44
CA GLY A 110 15.39 -1.09 34.28
C GLY A 110 16.85 -1.03 33.83
N ALA A 111 17.54 0.06 34.15
CA ALA A 111 18.97 0.22 33.86
C ALA A 111 19.90 -0.53 34.85
N LYS A 112 19.34 -1.10 35.93
CA LYS A 112 20.14 -1.87 36.90
C LYS A 112 20.66 -3.16 36.27
N PRO A 113 21.91 -3.59 36.57
CA PRO A 113 22.48 -4.81 36.02
C PRO A 113 21.63 -6.06 36.22
N GLU A 114 20.96 -6.18 37.37
CA GLU A 114 20.08 -7.30 37.69
C GLU A 114 18.84 -7.34 36.78
N SER A 115 18.20 -6.19 36.55
CA SER A 115 17.05 -6.06 35.64
C SER A 115 17.45 -6.40 34.19
N ILE A 116 18.61 -5.92 33.75
CA ILE A 116 19.16 -6.22 32.42
C ILE A 116 19.47 -7.72 32.30
N ALA A 117 20.07 -8.32 33.32
CA ALA A 117 20.38 -9.75 33.34
C ALA A 117 19.12 -10.62 33.30
N GLN A 118 18.08 -10.24 34.05
CA GLN A 118 16.78 -10.92 34.02
C GLN A 118 16.14 -10.87 32.63
N ALA A 119 16.09 -9.68 32.02
CA ALA A 119 15.55 -9.51 30.67
C ALA A 119 16.35 -10.32 29.64
N LYS A 120 17.69 -10.28 29.72
CA LYS A 120 18.58 -11.06 28.85
C LYS A 120 18.37 -12.56 29.01
N ALA A 121 18.22 -13.06 30.24
CA ALA A 121 17.98 -14.48 30.50
C ALA A 121 16.63 -14.95 29.92
N ALA A 122 15.57 -14.15 30.07
CA ALA A 122 14.27 -14.44 29.48
C ALA A 122 14.29 -14.40 27.94
N PHE A 123 14.96 -13.40 27.37
CA PHE A 123 15.15 -13.30 25.92
C PHE A 123 15.95 -14.49 25.37
N GLU A 124 17.04 -14.86 26.02
CA GLU A 124 17.88 -16.00 25.66
C GLU A 124 17.10 -17.32 25.75
N ALA A 125 16.30 -17.51 26.81
CA ALA A 125 15.43 -18.67 26.94
C ALA A 125 14.40 -18.75 25.80
N ALA A 126 13.85 -17.61 25.37
CA ALA A 126 12.92 -17.54 24.24
C ALA A 126 13.61 -17.89 22.91
N MET A 127 14.81 -17.34 22.68
CA MET A 127 15.63 -17.63 21.51
C MET A 127 16.02 -19.10 21.40
N VAL A 128 16.54 -19.69 22.48
CA VAL A 128 17.08 -21.06 22.49
C VAL A 128 15.98 -22.11 22.50
N HIS A 129 14.89 -21.88 23.25
CA HIS A 129 13.84 -22.88 23.46
C HIS A 129 12.54 -22.59 22.71
N GLY A 130 12.51 -21.56 21.85
CA GLY A 130 11.34 -21.19 21.07
C GLY A 130 10.16 -20.65 21.89
N LYS A 131 10.42 -20.16 23.11
CA LYS A 131 9.41 -19.69 24.08
C LYS A 131 8.92 -18.26 23.81
N TRP A 132 8.57 -17.99 22.56
CA TRP A 132 8.21 -16.66 22.05
C TRP A 132 6.87 -16.15 22.58
N ALA A 133 5.91 -17.06 22.80
CA ALA A 133 4.62 -16.71 23.39
C ALA A 133 4.79 -16.28 24.86
N GLU A 134 5.63 -17.00 25.60
CA GLU A 134 5.96 -16.71 27.00
C GLU A 134 6.73 -15.39 27.12
N TRP A 135 7.68 -15.13 26.22
CA TRP A 135 8.38 -13.85 26.12
C TRP A 135 7.41 -12.69 25.84
N SER A 136 6.57 -12.80 24.81
CA SER A 136 5.54 -11.80 24.50
C SER A 136 4.61 -11.57 25.69
N GLY A 137 4.18 -12.63 26.37
CA GLY A 137 3.36 -12.54 27.58
C GLY A 137 4.07 -11.81 28.74
N LEU A 138 5.36 -12.10 28.97
CA LEU A 138 6.16 -11.40 29.98
C LEU A 138 6.27 -9.91 29.67
N LEU A 139 6.54 -9.54 28.41
CA LEU A 139 6.61 -8.14 27.97
C LEU A 139 5.30 -7.39 28.24
N ARG A 140 4.15 -7.98 27.84
CA ARG A 140 2.83 -7.38 28.06
C ARG A 140 2.49 -7.19 29.53
N ARG A 141 2.71 -8.20 30.37
CA ARG A 141 2.53 -8.09 31.83
C ARG A 141 3.42 -7.02 32.45
N SER A 142 4.66 -6.91 31.98
CA SER A 142 5.62 -5.92 32.48
C SER A 142 5.20 -4.50 32.12
N MET A 143 4.71 -4.28 30.89
CA MET A 143 4.14 -2.99 30.49
C MET A 143 2.90 -2.63 31.31
N LEU A 144 1.98 -3.58 31.53
CA LEU A 144 0.80 -3.37 32.37
C LEU A 144 1.18 -3.01 33.82
N ALA A 145 2.17 -3.68 34.39
CA ALA A 145 2.67 -3.37 35.74
C ALA A 145 3.28 -1.96 35.81
N ALA A 146 4.05 -1.55 34.80
CA ALA A 146 4.60 -0.20 34.70
C ALA A 146 3.50 0.87 34.63
N LEU A 147 2.46 0.64 33.83
CA LEU A 147 1.29 1.54 33.73
C LEU A 147 0.55 1.66 35.07
N LYS A 148 0.29 0.53 35.74
CA LYS A 148 -0.38 0.50 37.05
C LYS A 148 0.43 1.23 38.13
N LYS A 149 1.76 1.13 38.10
CA LYS A 149 2.65 1.82 39.06
C LYS A 149 2.56 3.35 38.93
N ILE A 150 2.43 3.86 37.71
CA ILE A 150 2.28 5.30 37.43
C ILE A 150 0.84 5.77 37.72
N GLY A 151 -0.16 4.91 37.47
CA GLY A 151 -1.56 5.20 37.71
C GLY A 151 -2.25 5.90 36.52
N PRO A 152 -3.39 6.60 36.74
CA PRO A 152 -4.21 7.16 35.65
C PRO A 152 -3.50 8.16 34.74
N SER A 153 -2.43 8.82 35.23
CA SER A 153 -1.65 9.75 34.42
C SER A 153 -0.88 9.04 33.29
N SER A 154 -0.62 7.73 33.40
CA SER A 154 0.17 6.95 32.42
C SER A 154 -0.47 6.84 31.04
N VAL A 155 -1.80 6.88 30.98
CA VAL A 155 -2.59 6.75 29.74
C VAL A 155 -2.96 8.11 29.13
N THR A 156 -2.57 9.21 29.77
CA THR A 156 -2.69 10.56 29.19
C THR A 156 -1.65 10.76 28.09
N PRO A 157 -1.86 11.69 27.14
CA PRO A 157 -0.86 12.00 26.12
C PRO A 157 0.53 12.32 26.71
N GLN A 158 0.57 13.06 27.82
CA GLN A 158 1.81 13.39 28.54
C GLN A 158 2.44 12.16 29.21
N GLY A 159 1.62 11.27 29.78
CA GLY A 159 2.08 10.01 30.36
C GLY A 159 2.70 9.10 29.31
N LEU A 160 2.03 8.91 28.18
CA LEU A 160 2.51 8.12 27.04
C LEU A 160 3.82 8.70 26.46
N ALA A 161 3.90 10.02 26.32
CA ALA A 161 5.13 10.70 25.91
C ALA A 161 6.27 10.53 26.94
N THR A 162 5.94 10.44 28.23
CA THR A 162 6.93 10.20 29.29
C THR A 162 7.45 8.77 29.27
N LEU A 163 6.57 7.78 29.07
CA LEU A 163 6.96 6.36 28.92
C LEU A 163 7.91 6.15 27.74
N SER A 164 7.75 6.92 26.67
CA SER A 164 8.61 6.88 25.49
C SER A 164 10.05 7.34 25.77
N LYS A 165 10.34 7.90 26.96
CA LYS A 165 11.70 8.27 27.38
C LYS A 165 12.47 7.10 27.99
N SER A 166 11.78 6.04 28.45
CA SER A 166 12.45 4.85 28.98
C SER A 166 12.87 3.92 27.84
N PRO A 167 14.18 3.71 27.58
CA PRO A 167 14.62 2.82 26.51
C PRO A 167 14.18 1.38 26.72
N ALA A 168 14.14 0.92 27.97
CA ALA A 168 13.69 -0.43 28.32
C ALA A 168 12.19 -0.62 28.02
N PHE A 169 11.37 0.40 28.30
CA PHE A 169 9.94 0.36 27.99
C PHE A 169 9.70 0.35 26.47
N VAL A 170 10.38 1.23 25.73
CA VAL A 170 10.25 1.32 24.27
C VAL A 170 10.69 0.03 23.61
N LEU A 171 11.84 -0.54 24.01
CA LEU A 171 12.32 -1.81 23.46
C LEU A 171 11.34 -2.95 23.74
N ALA A 172 10.83 -3.06 24.98
CA ALA A 172 9.84 -4.07 25.34
C ALA A 172 8.55 -3.95 24.52
N LEU A 173 8.08 -2.71 24.29
CA LEU A 173 6.91 -2.42 23.48
C LEU A 173 7.13 -2.82 22.01
N GLU A 174 8.26 -2.43 21.43
CA GLU A 174 8.56 -2.70 20.02
C GLU A 174 8.83 -4.18 19.75
N GLN A 175 9.51 -4.87 20.67
CA GLN A 175 9.62 -6.33 20.60
C GLN A 175 8.26 -7.00 20.69
N SER A 176 7.38 -6.54 21.60
CA SER A 176 6.02 -7.07 21.70
C SER A 176 5.21 -6.83 20.42
N ALA A 177 5.32 -5.63 19.83
CA ALA A 177 4.65 -5.29 18.58
C ALA A 177 5.20 -6.09 17.39
N PHE A 178 6.53 -6.29 17.33
CA PHE A 178 7.19 -7.08 16.30
C PHE A 178 6.69 -8.52 16.34
N LEU A 179 6.68 -9.14 17.52
CA LEU A 179 6.18 -10.52 17.68
C LEU A 179 4.70 -10.64 17.32
N ALA A 180 3.89 -9.62 17.62
CA ALA A 180 2.47 -9.59 17.25
C ALA A 180 2.25 -9.43 15.73
N SER A 181 3.25 -8.91 14.98
CA SER A 181 3.18 -8.79 13.52
C SER A 181 3.48 -10.10 12.78
N LEU A 182 4.04 -11.11 13.47
CA LEU A 182 4.37 -12.40 12.87
C LEU A 182 3.17 -13.34 12.88
N PRO A 183 3.01 -14.22 11.86
CA PRO A 183 1.98 -15.26 11.87
C PRO A 183 2.09 -16.17 13.11
N ALA A 184 0.94 -16.60 13.64
CA ALA A 184 0.89 -17.54 14.75
C ALA A 184 1.65 -18.84 14.41
N GLY A 185 2.58 -19.25 15.27
CA GLY A 185 3.43 -20.41 15.04
C GLY A 185 4.68 -20.15 14.19
N THR A 186 4.94 -18.89 13.80
CA THR A 186 6.25 -18.50 13.25
C THR A 186 7.32 -18.75 14.31
N THR A 187 8.15 -19.77 14.10
CA THR A 187 9.28 -20.03 14.98
C THR A 187 10.45 -19.17 14.52
N LEU A 188 10.85 -18.20 15.33
CA LEU A 188 12.17 -17.55 15.19
C LEU A 188 13.31 -18.49 15.67
N ALA A 189 12.93 -19.63 16.25
CA ALA A 189 13.80 -20.79 16.43
C ALA A 189 13.83 -21.61 15.14
N PRO A 190 14.96 -22.27 14.81
CA PRO A 190 15.05 -23.14 13.64
C PRO A 190 13.99 -24.24 13.74
N LYS A 191 13.32 -24.55 12.62
CA LYS A 191 12.50 -25.77 12.53
C LYS A 191 13.44 -26.96 12.69
N LYS A 192 13.34 -27.69 13.80
CA LYS A 192 13.82 -29.07 13.85
C LYS A 192 13.11 -29.81 12.72
N ALA A 193 13.85 -30.33 11.74
CA ALA A 193 13.25 -31.19 10.73
C ALA A 193 12.43 -32.29 11.43
N PRO A 194 11.20 -32.59 10.98
CA PRO A 194 10.45 -33.68 11.58
C PRO A 194 11.26 -34.96 11.43
N ALA A 195 11.47 -35.65 12.55
CA ALA A 195 12.16 -36.93 12.60
C ALA A 195 11.31 -38.02 11.90
N ALA A 196 11.30 -38.01 10.58
CA ALA A 196 10.86 -39.09 9.74
C ALA A 196 11.61 -38.98 8.40
N GLN A 197 12.56 -39.91 8.21
CA GLN A 197 13.44 -40.07 7.04
C GLN A 197 14.70 -39.18 7.03
N ALA A 198 15.61 -39.48 7.96
CA ALA A 198 17.03 -39.15 7.81
C ALA A 198 17.82 -40.46 7.75
N GLU A 199 17.96 -41.02 6.54
CA GLU A 199 19.13 -41.82 6.22
C GLU A 199 20.02 -40.97 5.31
N SER A 200 21.25 -40.76 5.79
CA SER A 200 22.41 -40.19 5.11
C SER A 200 22.43 -38.68 4.80
N THR A 201 23.44 -38.04 5.41
CA THR A 201 24.00 -36.69 5.23
C THR A 201 23.38 -35.57 6.05
N GLU A 202 23.64 -35.60 7.36
CA GLU A 202 23.62 -34.43 8.23
C GLU A 202 24.78 -33.49 7.85
N SER A 203 24.45 -32.31 7.34
CA SER A 203 25.31 -31.12 7.42
C SER A 203 24.88 -30.33 8.66
N PRO A 204 25.66 -30.31 9.76
CA PRO A 204 25.29 -29.67 11.03
C PRO A 204 25.50 -28.14 11.01
N GLY A 205 24.94 -27.43 10.02
CA GLY A 205 25.26 -26.02 9.75
C GLY A 205 24.12 -25.01 9.76
N GLN A 206 22.86 -25.40 9.55
CA GLN A 206 21.76 -24.41 9.37
C GLN A 206 21.11 -23.93 10.68
N GLU A 207 21.31 -24.63 11.80
CA GLU A 207 20.65 -24.33 13.09
C GLU A 207 21.22 -23.07 13.79
N ASP A 208 22.48 -22.70 13.51
CA ASP A 208 23.19 -21.56 14.13
C ASP A 208 23.20 -20.28 13.26
N GLU A 209 22.85 -20.37 11.97
CA GLU A 209 23.07 -19.26 11.01
C GLU A 209 22.02 -18.13 11.07
N LEU A 210 20.79 -18.42 11.49
CA LEU A 210 19.70 -17.42 11.57
C LEU A 210 19.64 -16.70 12.92
N ARG A 211 20.15 -17.34 13.98
CA ARG A 211 20.10 -16.83 15.35
C ARG A 211 20.75 -15.45 15.50
N PRO A 212 21.98 -15.20 14.97
CA PRO A 212 22.60 -13.88 15.07
C PRO A 212 21.78 -12.76 14.41
N PHE A 213 21.03 -13.08 13.35
CA PHE A 213 20.16 -12.11 12.69
C PHE A 213 18.92 -11.80 13.53
N HIS A 214 18.24 -12.81 14.07
CA HIS A 214 17.07 -12.58 14.93
C HIS A 214 17.42 -11.84 16.23
N GLU A 215 18.56 -12.17 16.84
CA GLU A 215 19.08 -11.43 17.99
C GLU A 215 19.32 -9.96 17.62
N TRP A 216 20.00 -9.71 16.50
CA TRP A 216 20.25 -8.36 16.00
C TRP A 216 18.94 -7.58 15.74
N VAL A 217 17.95 -8.15 15.04
CA VAL A 217 16.67 -7.46 14.78
C VAL A 217 16.00 -7.09 16.10
N LEU A 218 15.88 -8.04 17.03
CA LEU A 218 15.16 -7.84 18.29
C LEU A 218 15.92 -6.96 19.30
N SER A 219 17.23 -6.77 19.13
CA SER A 219 18.04 -5.90 19.98
C SER A 219 18.32 -4.52 19.38
N THR A 220 17.92 -4.28 18.12
CA THR A 220 18.26 -3.05 17.39
C THR A 220 17.00 -2.20 17.17
N PRO A 221 16.80 -1.10 17.94
CA PRO A 221 15.61 -0.26 17.82
C PRO A 221 15.34 0.23 16.39
N ALA A 222 16.37 0.66 15.66
CA ALA A 222 16.20 1.11 14.28
C ALA A 222 15.68 0.01 13.33
N ALA A 223 16.04 -1.26 13.58
CA ALA A 223 15.55 -2.40 12.78
C ALA A 223 14.08 -2.71 13.12
N LEU A 224 13.72 -2.70 14.41
CA LEU A 224 12.35 -2.85 14.87
C LEU A 224 11.44 -1.74 14.35
N GLU A 225 11.88 -0.48 14.46
CA GLU A 225 11.14 0.67 13.95
C GLU A 225 10.94 0.57 12.43
N ALA A 226 11.99 0.28 11.67
CA ALA A 226 11.89 0.11 10.21
C ALA A 226 10.91 -1.00 9.84
N TRP A 227 10.94 -2.14 10.55
CA TRP A 227 9.99 -3.23 10.39
C TRP A 227 8.55 -2.78 10.69
N LEU A 228 8.31 -2.26 11.89
CA LEU A 228 6.99 -1.90 12.38
C LEU A 228 6.32 -0.76 11.59
N LEU A 229 7.13 0.11 10.98
CA LEU A 229 6.64 1.17 10.09
C LEU A 229 6.31 0.67 8.67
N THR A 230 6.84 -0.48 8.26
CA THR A 230 6.77 -0.94 6.85
C THR A 230 5.91 -2.18 6.67
N VAL A 231 5.96 -3.15 7.60
CA VAL A 231 5.18 -4.40 7.52
C VAL A 231 3.70 -4.14 7.67
N ARG A 232 2.91 -4.86 6.89
CA ARG A 232 1.46 -4.70 6.79
C ARG A 232 0.74 -6.01 7.10
N PRO A 233 -0.52 -5.96 7.57
CA PRO A 233 -1.29 -7.17 7.85
C PRO A 233 -1.53 -8.10 6.64
N ALA A 234 -1.25 -7.62 5.42
CA ALA A 234 -1.41 -8.39 4.19
C ALA A 234 -0.12 -9.11 3.75
N ASP A 235 1.01 -8.82 4.40
CA ASP A 235 2.32 -9.39 4.11
C ASP A 235 2.46 -10.78 4.74
N ASP A 236 3.19 -11.67 4.10
CA ASP A 236 3.76 -12.86 4.72
C ASP A 236 5.03 -12.48 5.48
N ALA A 237 4.82 -11.90 6.67
CA ALA A 237 5.88 -11.39 7.53
C ALA A 237 6.93 -12.47 7.90
N GLY A 238 6.54 -13.74 7.95
CA GLY A 238 7.48 -14.85 8.18
C GLY A 238 8.46 -15.02 7.02
N LYS A 239 7.96 -15.02 5.77
CA LYS A 239 8.81 -15.10 4.57
C LYS A 239 9.65 -13.85 4.37
N ALA A 240 9.09 -12.66 4.60
CA ALA A 240 9.84 -11.41 4.52
C ALA A 240 11.03 -11.41 5.49
N LEU A 241 10.84 -11.87 6.74
CA LEU A 241 11.93 -11.96 7.71
C LEU A 241 13.02 -12.94 7.27
N ALA A 242 12.63 -14.10 6.71
CA ALA A 242 13.57 -15.09 6.19
C ALA A 242 14.38 -14.55 4.99
N GLN A 243 13.74 -13.83 4.07
CA GLN A 243 14.42 -13.16 2.95
C GLN A 243 15.42 -12.12 3.45
N TRP A 244 15.03 -11.31 4.44
CA TRP A 244 15.92 -10.30 4.99
C TRP A 244 17.13 -10.92 5.69
N SER A 245 16.91 -12.01 6.41
CA SER A 245 17.99 -12.79 7.02
C SER A 245 18.97 -13.33 5.98
N SER A 246 18.46 -13.91 4.89
CA SER A 246 19.27 -14.40 3.77
C SER A 246 20.11 -13.30 3.14
N LEU A 247 19.53 -12.13 2.86
CA LEU A 247 20.28 -10.97 2.37
C LEU A 247 21.38 -10.56 3.34
N ALA A 248 21.08 -10.49 4.64
CA ALA A 248 22.03 -10.13 5.70
C ALA A 248 23.17 -11.12 5.91
N GLN A 249 22.98 -12.40 5.56
CA GLN A 249 24.04 -13.41 5.56
C GLN A 249 24.97 -13.22 4.35
N THR A 250 24.42 -12.86 3.19
CA THR A 250 25.20 -12.65 1.96
C THR A 250 25.92 -11.31 1.88
N ASP A 251 25.32 -10.24 2.44
CA ASP A 251 25.88 -8.89 2.44
C ASP A 251 25.64 -8.23 3.82
N PRO A 252 26.70 -8.04 4.63
CA PRO A 252 26.59 -7.37 5.92
C PRO A 252 25.98 -5.96 5.83
N ALA A 253 26.10 -5.27 4.69
CA ALA A 253 25.50 -3.96 4.48
C ALA A 253 23.97 -3.99 4.55
N ALA A 254 23.33 -5.16 4.38
CA ALA A 254 21.89 -5.36 4.57
C ALA A 254 21.42 -5.25 6.04
N LYS A 255 22.34 -5.19 7.01
CA LYS A 255 22.07 -4.85 8.42
C LYS A 255 22.50 -3.42 8.79
N GLU A 256 23.14 -2.72 7.87
CA GLU A 256 23.76 -1.42 8.14
C GLU A 256 23.31 -0.40 7.07
N LYS A 257 24.22 -0.02 6.17
CA LYS A 257 24.04 1.02 5.15
C LYS A 257 22.80 0.81 4.27
N TYR A 258 22.48 -0.44 3.95
CA TYR A 258 21.37 -0.82 3.06
C TYR A 258 20.27 -1.60 3.80
N MET A 259 20.14 -1.41 5.11
CA MET A 259 19.11 -2.05 5.94
C MET A 259 17.70 -1.85 5.38
N ASN A 260 17.32 -0.61 5.08
CA ASN A 260 16.00 -0.29 4.53
C ASN A 260 15.77 -0.86 3.13
N LEU A 261 16.82 -0.96 2.32
CA LEU A 261 16.75 -1.57 0.98
C LEU A 261 16.52 -3.07 1.08
N ALA A 262 17.25 -3.75 1.98
CA ALA A 262 17.08 -5.17 2.22
C ALA A 262 15.67 -5.49 2.72
N LEU A 263 15.16 -4.71 3.69
CA LEU A 263 13.78 -4.86 4.18
C LEU A 263 12.75 -4.64 3.06
N ALA A 264 12.88 -3.57 2.26
CA ALA A 264 11.95 -3.31 1.16
C ALA A 264 11.95 -4.41 0.09
N CYS A 265 13.13 -4.90 -0.32
CA CYS A 265 13.24 -6.05 -1.22
C CYS A 265 12.58 -7.30 -0.63
N SER A 266 12.77 -7.55 0.66
CA SER A 266 12.23 -8.73 1.34
C SER A 266 10.70 -8.70 1.44
N LEU A 267 10.11 -7.52 1.61
CA LEU A 267 8.65 -7.33 1.66
C LEU A 267 8.00 -7.30 0.27
N VAL A 268 8.67 -6.73 -0.74
CA VAL A 268 8.15 -6.76 -2.11
C VAL A 268 8.30 -8.15 -2.72
N PHE A 269 9.34 -8.90 -2.36
CA PHE A 269 9.65 -10.21 -2.91
C PHE A 269 9.75 -11.25 -1.79
N GLU A 270 8.69 -11.37 -0.99
CA GLU A 270 8.53 -12.44 0.02
C GLU A 270 8.79 -13.82 -0.59
N GLU A 271 8.36 -13.96 -1.86
CA GLU A 271 8.73 -15.03 -2.77
C GLU A 271 9.14 -14.44 -4.13
N PRO A 272 9.93 -15.19 -4.93
CA PRO A 272 10.22 -14.80 -6.30
C PRO A 272 8.93 -14.59 -7.11
N LYS A 273 8.77 -13.39 -7.68
CA LYS A 273 7.60 -13.01 -8.47
C LYS A 273 7.82 -13.39 -9.93
N LYS A 274 6.95 -14.25 -10.46
CA LYS A 274 6.86 -14.52 -11.90
C LYS A 274 6.02 -13.43 -12.55
N VAL A 275 6.59 -12.74 -13.52
CA VAL A 275 5.94 -11.63 -14.22
C VAL A 275 5.98 -11.91 -15.70
N GLU A 276 4.83 -11.78 -16.36
CA GLU A 276 4.78 -11.74 -17.81
C GLU A 276 5.37 -10.40 -18.27
N TRP A 277 6.43 -10.48 -19.04
CA TRP A 277 7.11 -9.36 -19.66
C TRP A 277 7.07 -9.57 -21.17
N ASN A 278 6.94 -8.49 -21.93
CA ASN A 278 6.84 -8.51 -23.41
C ASN A 278 5.70 -9.31 -24.05
N GLY A 279 4.68 -9.72 -23.29
CA GLY A 279 3.53 -10.46 -23.82
C GLY A 279 3.80 -11.91 -24.21
N SER A 280 5.01 -12.42 -23.93
CA SER A 280 5.37 -13.82 -24.24
C SER A 280 6.38 -14.43 -23.28
N GLN A 281 7.25 -13.62 -22.65
CA GLN A 281 8.28 -14.10 -21.75
C GLN A 281 7.83 -14.00 -20.29
N THR A 282 8.07 -15.07 -19.53
CA THR A 282 7.93 -15.01 -18.06
C THR A 282 9.30 -14.80 -17.43
N ILE A 283 9.50 -13.66 -16.78
CA ILE A 283 10.69 -13.38 -15.98
C ILE A 283 10.44 -13.69 -14.51
N THR A 284 11.51 -14.02 -13.78
CA THR A 284 11.45 -14.22 -12.33
C THR A 284 12.24 -13.12 -11.63
N LEU A 285 11.55 -12.32 -10.84
CA LEU A 285 12.10 -11.23 -10.03
C LEU A 285 12.26 -11.70 -8.59
N SER A 286 13.39 -11.41 -7.96
CA SER A 286 13.71 -11.88 -6.60
C SER A 286 14.41 -10.80 -5.78
N ALA A 287 14.32 -10.95 -4.45
CA ALA A 287 14.86 -10.00 -3.48
C ALA A 287 16.37 -9.79 -3.65
N ASP A 288 17.13 -10.88 -3.83
CA ASP A 288 18.59 -10.88 -3.98
C ASP A 288 19.05 -10.11 -5.22
N LYS A 289 18.43 -10.36 -6.38
CA LYS A 289 18.78 -9.67 -7.63
C LYS A 289 18.47 -8.19 -7.56
N ARG A 290 17.29 -7.83 -7.02
CA ARG A 290 16.89 -6.42 -6.87
C ARG A 290 17.76 -5.69 -5.86
N TYR A 291 18.02 -6.30 -4.71
CA TYR A 291 18.94 -5.77 -3.72
C TYR A 291 20.32 -5.51 -4.34
N ALA A 292 20.90 -6.50 -5.02
CA ALA A 292 22.19 -6.40 -5.66
C ALA A 292 22.24 -5.33 -6.77
N TYR A 293 21.18 -5.17 -7.57
CA TYR A 293 21.10 -4.11 -8.57
C TYR A 293 21.22 -2.73 -7.92
N TYR A 294 20.41 -2.45 -6.89
CA TYR A 294 20.37 -1.13 -6.27
C TYR A 294 21.62 -0.85 -5.42
N SER A 295 22.11 -1.82 -4.64
CA SER A 295 23.31 -1.62 -3.83
C SER A 295 24.54 -1.37 -4.71
N LYS A 296 24.77 -2.20 -5.74
CA LYS A 296 25.92 -2.04 -6.65
C LYS A 296 25.90 -0.70 -7.40
N ASN A 297 24.73 -0.26 -7.88
CA ASN A 297 24.63 1.03 -8.58
C ASN A 297 24.70 2.22 -7.63
N ALA A 298 24.27 2.07 -6.37
CA ALA A 298 24.45 3.06 -5.32
C ALA A 298 25.94 3.26 -4.97
N GLU A 299 26.72 2.17 -4.83
CA GLU A 299 28.16 2.25 -4.57
C GLU A 299 28.93 2.92 -5.72
N LYS A 300 28.46 2.74 -6.95
CA LYS A 300 29.01 3.43 -8.13
C LYS A 300 28.59 4.91 -8.23
N GLY A 301 27.68 5.38 -7.38
CA GLY A 301 27.09 6.71 -7.49
C GLY A 301 26.27 6.93 -8.77
N ALA A 302 25.78 5.85 -9.39
CA ALA A 302 25.09 5.90 -10.68
C ALA A 302 23.59 6.24 -10.55
N LEU A 303 23.00 6.00 -9.38
CA LEU A 303 21.58 6.26 -9.13
C LEU A 303 21.33 7.76 -8.89
N ALA A 304 20.20 8.26 -9.41
CA ALA A 304 19.74 9.62 -9.14
C ALA A 304 19.44 9.83 -7.65
N VAL A 305 18.96 8.78 -6.97
CA VAL A 305 18.74 8.77 -5.52
C VAL A 305 19.42 7.57 -4.90
N ASN A 306 20.25 7.83 -3.88
CA ASN A 306 20.91 6.76 -3.14
C ASN A 306 19.90 6.07 -2.19
N PRO A 307 19.66 4.75 -2.33
CA PRO A 307 18.70 4.02 -1.51
C PRO A 307 19.05 4.02 -0.01
N ALA A 308 20.32 4.24 0.37
CA ALA A 308 20.71 4.37 1.79
C ALA A 308 20.10 5.60 2.48
N LYS A 309 19.57 6.58 1.71
CA LYS A 309 18.92 7.79 2.23
C LYS A 309 17.39 7.67 2.32
N LEU A 310 16.84 6.53 1.91
CA LEU A 310 15.40 6.31 1.84
C LEU A 310 14.94 5.35 2.94
N THR A 311 13.70 5.53 3.39
CA THR A 311 13.06 4.60 4.31
C THR A 311 12.64 3.33 3.56
N ALA A 312 12.43 2.22 4.27
CA ALA A 312 11.91 1.01 3.64
C ALA A 312 10.54 1.25 2.99
N ARG A 313 9.69 2.10 3.60
CA ARG A 313 8.39 2.53 3.06
C ARG A 313 8.47 3.28 1.73
N ASP A 314 9.55 4.01 1.48
CA ASP A 314 9.78 4.63 0.18
C ASP A 314 10.28 3.59 -0.81
N LEU A 315 11.21 2.73 -0.37
CA LEU A 315 11.90 1.79 -1.22
C LEU A 315 11.00 0.66 -1.76
N VAL A 316 9.88 0.33 -1.11
CA VAL A 316 8.89 -0.59 -1.71
C VAL A 316 8.32 -0.05 -3.04
N TRP A 317 8.29 1.27 -3.22
CA TRP A 317 7.91 1.94 -4.47
C TRP A 317 9.07 2.14 -5.44
N THR A 318 10.30 1.79 -5.04
CA THR A 318 11.49 1.83 -5.88
C THR A 318 11.78 0.45 -6.48
N VAL A 319 11.84 -0.59 -5.65
CA VAL A 319 12.45 -1.89 -6.05
C VAL A 319 11.59 -2.76 -6.97
N ALA A 320 10.34 -2.35 -7.19
CA ALA A 320 9.29 -3.21 -7.74
C ALA A 320 8.98 -2.96 -9.22
N ALA A 321 9.95 -2.57 -10.04
CA ALA A 321 9.75 -2.49 -11.48
C ALA A 321 9.50 -3.91 -12.05
N PRO A 322 8.49 -4.15 -12.90
CA PRO A 322 8.17 -5.45 -13.48
C PRO A 322 8.97 -5.78 -14.75
N VAL A 323 10.28 -5.49 -14.78
CA VAL A 323 11.16 -5.64 -15.97
C VAL A 323 12.47 -6.35 -15.63
N PRO A 324 13.17 -7.02 -16.57
CA PRO A 324 14.47 -7.61 -16.28
C PRO A 324 15.53 -6.56 -15.91
N GLU A 325 16.63 -6.96 -15.27
CA GLU A 325 17.72 -6.04 -14.90
C GLU A 325 18.32 -5.32 -16.11
N SER A 326 18.33 -5.95 -17.30
CA SER A 326 18.79 -5.34 -18.54
C SER A 326 18.00 -4.09 -18.94
N GLU A 327 16.69 -4.07 -18.67
CA GLU A 327 15.85 -2.89 -18.90
C GLU A 327 16.13 -1.78 -17.89
N LEU A 328 16.40 -2.15 -16.63
CA LEU A 328 16.80 -1.16 -15.62
C LEU A 328 18.16 -0.54 -15.96
N GLU A 329 19.13 -1.36 -16.38
CA GLU A 329 20.45 -0.91 -16.84
C GLU A 329 20.35 -0.02 -18.08
N TRP A 330 19.49 -0.39 -19.04
CA TRP A 330 19.21 0.44 -20.20
C TRP A 330 18.68 1.82 -19.76
N ALA A 331 17.68 1.85 -18.87
CA ALA A 331 17.09 3.08 -18.38
C ALA A 331 18.13 3.93 -17.65
N LEU A 332 18.95 3.34 -16.78
CA LEU A 332 19.99 4.04 -16.04
C LEU A 332 21.05 4.68 -16.97
N LYS A 333 21.40 4.00 -18.07
CA LYS A 333 22.36 4.51 -19.06
C LYS A 333 21.76 5.58 -19.98
N LYS A 334 20.48 5.42 -20.34
CA LYS A 334 19.81 6.26 -21.33
C LYS A 334 19.25 7.55 -20.73
N MET A 335 18.69 7.46 -19.52
CA MET A 335 17.97 8.55 -18.90
C MET A 335 18.92 9.55 -18.26
N ASN A 336 18.98 10.75 -18.83
CA ASN A 336 19.76 11.87 -18.29
C ASN A 336 18.83 12.97 -17.77
N LEU A 337 18.02 12.64 -16.76
CA LEU A 337 17.09 13.55 -16.10
C LEU A 337 17.50 13.78 -14.64
N ARG A 338 17.08 14.90 -14.06
CA ARG A 338 17.20 15.15 -12.63
C ARG A 338 15.97 14.62 -11.91
N GLN A 339 16.10 14.19 -10.66
CA GLN A 339 14.98 13.71 -9.83
C GLN A 339 13.79 14.67 -9.87
N LYS A 340 14.02 15.98 -9.71
CA LYS A 340 12.98 17.01 -9.74
C LYS A 340 12.20 17.08 -11.06
N THR A 341 12.82 16.75 -12.19
CA THR A 341 12.24 16.90 -13.53
C THR A 341 11.95 15.56 -14.18
N TRP A 342 11.89 14.47 -13.42
CA TRP A 342 11.76 13.13 -13.99
C TRP A 342 10.46 12.95 -14.78
N GLY A 343 9.40 13.67 -14.40
CA GLY A 343 8.13 13.72 -15.12
C GLY A 343 8.22 14.13 -16.59
N ASN A 344 9.31 14.78 -17.03
CA ASN A 344 9.54 15.07 -18.44
C ASN A 344 9.60 13.80 -19.29
N ALA A 345 9.96 12.64 -18.71
CA ALA A 345 9.94 11.36 -19.40
C ALA A 345 8.54 10.99 -19.94
N TYR A 346 7.47 11.49 -19.31
CA TYR A 346 6.10 11.24 -19.73
C TYR A 346 5.82 11.87 -21.10
N GLY A 347 6.22 13.14 -21.26
CA GLY A 347 6.05 13.89 -22.51
C GLY A 347 7.01 13.49 -23.62
N ASN A 348 8.09 12.77 -23.31
CA ASN A 348 9.03 12.26 -24.31
C ASN A 348 8.44 11.11 -25.15
N ILE A 349 7.43 10.42 -24.61
CA ILE A 349 6.74 9.35 -25.32
C ILE A 349 5.62 9.97 -26.14
N VAL A 350 5.77 9.94 -27.47
CA VAL A 350 4.78 10.49 -28.40
C VAL A 350 3.45 9.75 -28.24
N TYR A 351 2.35 10.50 -28.09
CA TYR A 351 1.03 9.91 -27.91
C TYR A 351 0.54 9.27 -29.21
N ASP A 352 0.14 8.00 -29.15
CA ASP A 352 -0.34 7.23 -30.30
C ASP A 352 -1.87 7.18 -30.33
N MET A 353 -2.46 8.07 -31.14
CA MET A 353 -3.91 8.08 -31.37
C MET A 353 -4.41 6.87 -32.16
N GLU A 354 -3.59 6.28 -33.02
CA GLU A 354 -4.00 5.10 -33.79
C GLU A 354 -4.20 3.89 -32.87
N ARG A 355 -3.27 3.69 -31.95
CA ARG A 355 -3.41 2.67 -30.90
C ARG A 355 -4.60 2.95 -29.99
N ALA A 356 -4.79 4.19 -29.56
CA ALA A 356 -5.92 4.56 -28.68
C ALA A 356 -7.30 4.29 -29.32
N VAL A 357 -7.39 4.39 -30.65
CA VAL A 357 -8.64 4.24 -31.39
C VAL A 357 -8.87 2.81 -31.90
N LYS A 358 -7.82 2.14 -32.39
CA LYS A 358 -7.93 0.83 -33.05
C LYS A 358 -7.47 -0.35 -32.20
N ASP A 359 -6.97 -0.10 -30.99
CA ASP A 359 -6.37 -1.10 -30.09
C ASP A 359 -5.26 -1.93 -30.76
N THR A 360 -4.43 -1.27 -31.58
CA THR A 360 -3.32 -1.91 -32.29
C THR A 360 -2.10 -2.05 -31.39
N ASN A 361 -1.55 -3.26 -31.27
CA ASN A 361 -0.23 -3.44 -30.67
C ASN A 361 0.85 -3.29 -31.74
N LYS A 362 1.69 -2.25 -31.60
CA LYS A 362 2.84 -2.00 -32.50
C LYS A 362 4.16 -2.48 -31.93
N TYR A 363 4.15 -3.01 -30.71
CA TYR A 363 5.34 -3.46 -30.02
C TYR A 363 5.60 -4.93 -30.31
N ASP A 364 6.87 -5.23 -30.60
CA ASP A 364 7.38 -6.57 -30.81
C ASP A 364 7.77 -7.19 -29.45
N GLU A 365 8.39 -6.39 -28.56
CA GLU A 365 8.93 -6.85 -27.28
C GLU A 365 8.55 -5.96 -26.08
N TYR A 366 7.79 -4.87 -26.26
CA TYR A 366 7.34 -3.98 -25.18
C TYR A 366 8.48 -3.50 -24.24
N THR A 367 9.64 -3.18 -24.82
CA THR A 367 10.81 -2.66 -24.07
C THR A 367 10.73 -1.16 -23.90
N PHE A 368 11.45 -0.59 -22.93
CA PHE A 368 11.56 0.86 -22.78
C PHE A 368 12.11 1.52 -24.04
N ALA A 369 13.12 0.93 -24.68
CA ALA A 369 13.68 1.43 -25.93
C ALA A 369 12.64 1.45 -27.05
N GLU A 370 11.79 0.44 -27.11
CA GLU A 370 10.74 0.34 -28.09
C GLU A 370 9.60 1.33 -27.84
N ILE A 371 9.17 1.49 -26.57
CA ILE A 371 8.17 2.49 -26.17
C ILE A 371 8.68 3.91 -26.48
N GLU A 372 9.94 4.23 -26.18
CA GLU A 372 10.58 5.51 -26.52
C GLU A 372 10.55 5.76 -28.03
N LYS A 373 10.89 4.75 -28.83
CA LYS A 373 10.99 4.88 -30.29
C LYS A 373 9.62 4.94 -30.97
N LYS A 374 8.71 4.05 -30.60
CA LYS A 374 7.43 3.87 -31.29
C LYS A 374 6.36 4.81 -30.72
N GLY A 375 6.51 5.35 -29.51
CA GLY A 375 5.48 6.12 -28.80
C GLY A 375 4.42 5.21 -28.18
N GLY A 376 3.38 5.74 -27.54
CA GLY A 376 2.35 4.94 -26.87
C GLY A 376 1.15 5.75 -26.37
N ILE A 377 0.23 5.11 -25.66
CA ILE A 377 -0.91 5.76 -25.00
C ILE A 377 -0.56 6.13 -23.55
N CYS A 378 -1.48 6.76 -22.82
CA CYS A 378 -1.25 7.23 -21.45
C CYS A 378 -0.71 6.14 -20.50
N GLY A 379 -1.17 4.90 -20.64
CA GLY A 379 -0.63 3.74 -19.92
C GLY A 379 0.86 3.51 -20.17
N ASP A 380 1.31 3.58 -21.43
CA ASP A 380 2.72 3.39 -21.79
C ASP A 380 3.57 4.58 -21.33
N GLN A 381 3.06 5.81 -21.44
CA GLN A 381 3.74 7.02 -20.97
C GLN A 381 3.98 6.95 -19.44
N ALA A 382 2.96 6.52 -18.70
CA ALA A 382 3.04 6.33 -17.25
C ALA A 382 3.99 5.18 -16.89
N TYR A 383 3.90 4.04 -17.59
CA TYR A 383 4.78 2.88 -17.45
C TYR A 383 6.25 3.26 -17.64
N TYR A 384 6.57 3.90 -18.76
CA TYR A 384 7.92 4.34 -19.09
C TYR A 384 8.46 5.30 -18.03
N THR A 385 7.67 6.31 -17.65
CA THR A 385 8.08 7.33 -16.67
C THR A 385 8.34 6.73 -15.29
N ALA A 386 7.39 5.95 -14.77
CA ALA A 386 7.49 5.39 -13.42
C ALA A 386 8.63 4.38 -13.32
N TYR A 387 8.79 3.49 -14.30
CA TYR A 387 9.78 2.41 -14.17
C TYR A 387 11.19 2.82 -14.55
N THR A 388 11.37 3.81 -15.43
CA THR A 388 12.69 4.45 -15.60
C THR A 388 13.10 5.26 -14.37
N ALA A 389 12.16 5.88 -13.64
CA ALA A 389 12.44 6.52 -12.35
C ALA A 389 12.88 5.49 -11.30
N ARG A 390 12.16 4.37 -11.19
CA ARG A 390 12.52 3.24 -10.31
C ARG A 390 13.90 2.69 -10.63
N ALA A 391 14.28 2.57 -11.91
CA ALA A 391 15.62 2.13 -12.31
C ALA A 391 16.74 3.03 -11.78
N ALA A 392 16.47 4.33 -11.63
CA ALA A 392 17.39 5.35 -11.09
C ALA A 392 17.32 5.50 -9.56
N GLY A 393 16.62 4.62 -8.85
CA GLY A 393 16.49 4.65 -7.39
C GLY A 393 15.40 5.57 -6.86
N ILE A 394 14.58 6.18 -7.72
CA ILE A 394 13.53 7.12 -7.33
C ILE A 394 12.23 6.35 -7.02
N PRO A 395 11.62 6.54 -5.82
CA PRO A 395 10.29 6.03 -5.54
C PRO A 395 9.28 6.59 -6.55
N ALA A 396 8.56 5.71 -7.24
CA ALA A 396 7.61 6.12 -8.28
C ALA A 396 6.45 5.13 -8.41
N ALA A 397 5.32 5.58 -8.93
CA ALA A 397 4.15 4.74 -9.17
C ALA A 397 3.41 5.16 -10.45
N ILE A 398 2.68 4.19 -11.00
CA ILE A 398 1.65 4.43 -12.01
C ILE A 398 0.35 4.64 -11.25
N VAL A 399 -0.33 5.74 -11.54
CA VAL A 399 -1.65 6.05 -11.03
C VAL A 399 -2.63 5.92 -12.20
N SER A 400 -3.80 5.36 -11.94
CA SER A 400 -4.84 5.17 -12.96
C SER A 400 -6.21 5.54 -12.41
N GLY A 401 -7.10 6.10 -13.23
CA GLY A 401 -8.44 6.46 -12.82
C GLY A 401 -9.38 6.63 -14.00
N ASP A 402 -10.69 6.57 -13.75
CA ASP A 402 -11.72 6.86 -14.74
C ASP A 402 -12.26 8.28 -14.50
N GLY A 403 -12.40 9.06 -15.57
CA GLY A 403 -12.77 10.47 -15.50
C GLY A 403 -13.78 10.86 -16.57
N SER A 404 -13.94 12.17 -16.77
CA SER A 404 -14.87 12.68 -17.79
C SER A 404 -14.55 12.18 -19.19
N ARG A 405 -13.28 11.89 -19.47
CA ARG A 405 -12.77 11.45 -20.79
C ARG A 405 -12.44 9.95 -20.84
N GLY A 406 -13.03 9.16 -19.95
CA GLY A 406 -12.78 7.72 -19.86
C GLY A 406 -11.52 7.38 -19.07
N PRO A 407 -11.00 6.14 -19.14
CA PRO A 407 -9.84 5.71 -18.36
C PRO A 407 -8.56 6.48 -18.73
N HIS A 408 -7.75 6.82 -17.72
CA HIS A 408 -6.46 7.49 -17.89
C HIS A 408 -5.42 6.97 -16.90
N ALA A 409 -4.15 7.08 -17.29
CA ALA A 409 -3.01 6.73 -16.46
C ALA A 409 -1.97 7.85 -16.47
N TRP A 410 -1.38 8.13 -15.31
CA TRP A 410 -0.34 9.13 -15.13
C TRP A 410 0.76 8.59 -14.22
N ALA A 411 1.91 9.24 -14.24
CA ALA A 411 3.03 8.86 -13.38
C ALA A 411 3.12 9.79 -12.17
N THR A 412 3.56 9.23 -11.05
CA THR A 412 3.97 9.99 -9.87
C THR A 412 5.33 9.53 -9.37
N TRP A 413 6.12 10.45 -8.82
CA TRP A 413 7.44 10.15 -8.27
C TRP A 413 7.75 11.05 -7.07
N LEU A 414 8.57 10.55 -6.15
CA LEU A 414 9.07 11.33 -5.03
C LEU A 414 10.17 12.27 -5.54
N SER A 415 9.86 13.55 -5.61
CA SER A 415 10.78 14.60 -6.07
C SER A 415 11.79 14.97 -4.97
N GLU A 416 12.83 15.72 -5.35
CA GLU A 416 13.94 16.14 -4.48
C GLU A 416 13.48 16.97 -3.28
N ASP A 417 12.35 17.67 -3.41
CA ASP A 417 11.67 18.43 -2.36
C ASP A 417 10.87 17.54 -1.39
N ASN A 418 11.02 16.22 -1.46
CA ASN A 418 10.32 15.23 -0.64
C ASN A 418 8.78 15.28 -0.81
N GLN A 419 8.32 15.71 -1.98
CA GLN A 419 6.90 15.73 -2.34
C GLN A 419 6.64 14.82 -3.54
N TRP A 420 5.47 14.19 -3.55
CA TRP A 420 5.02 13.45 -4.72
C TRP A 420 4.65 14.43 -5.82
N SER A 421 5.40 14.36 -6.92
CA SER A 421 5.13 15.11 -8.15
C SER A 421 4.36 14.24 -9.13
N PHE A 422 3.64 14.86 -10.06
CA PHE A 422 2.78 14.18 -11.03
C PHE A 422 3.10 14.63 -12.45
N ALA A 423 3.04 13.69 -13.40
CA ALA A 423 3.21 13.95 -14.83
C ALA A 423 2.13 13.21 -15.61
N GLY A 424 1.48 13.92 -16.53
CA GLY A 424 0.34 13.40 -17.29
C GLY A 424 -1.01 13.57 -16.58
N ARG A 425 -1.06 14.13 -15.36
CA ARG A 425 -2.33 14.43 -14.68
C ARG A 425 -2.96 15.71 -15.25
N PHE A 426 -4.21 15.65 -15.68
CA PHE A 426 -4.98 16.82 -16.15
C PHE A 426 -6.39 16.84 -15.52
N GLY A 427 -7.07 17.99 -15.59
CA GLY A 427 -8.36 18.21 -14.94
C GLY A 427 -9.48 17.30 -15.46
N GLY A 428 -10.45 16.97 -14.59
CA GLY A 428 -11.60 16.12 -14.92
C GLY A 428 -11.47 14.65 -14.48
N TYR A 429 -10.37 14.29 -13.81
CA TYR A 429 -10.11 12.96 -13.24
C TYR A 429 -10.09 13.01 -11.70
N PRO A 430 -10.69 12.01 -11.02
CA PRO A 430 -10.61 11.88 -9.56
C PRO A 430 -9.18 11.60 -9.11
N LEU A 431 -8.96 11.56 -7.80
CA LEU A 431 -7.87 10.76 -7.25
C LEU A 431 -7.89 9.37 -7.91
N GLY A 432 -6.77 8.97 -8.50
CA GLY A 432 -6.65 7.65 -9.09
C GLY A 432 -6.36 6.59 -8.05
N ASP A 433 -6.07 5.40 -8.51
CA ASP A 433 -5.56 4.29 -7.71
C ASP A 433 -4.16 3.91 -8.18
N VAL A 434 -3.36 3.46 -7.22
CA VAL A 434 -2.06 2.84 -7.44
C VAL A 434 -2.13 1.35 -7.08
N SER A 435 -1.36 0.52 -7.79
CA SER A 435 -1.12 -0.85 -7.36
C SER A 435 0.04 -0.86 -6.38
N ASN A 436 -0.22 -1.26 -5.13
CA ASN A 436 0.82 -1.35 -4.13
C ASN A 436 1.78 -2.52 -4.44
N PRO A 437 3.09 -2.27 -4.62
CA PRO A 437 3.98 -3.34 -5.04
C PRO A 437 4.30 -4.37 -3.95
N GLN A 438 4.17 -3.98 -2.68
CA GLN A 438 4.38 -4.84 -1.52
C GLN A 438 3.24 -5.86 -1.41
N THR A 439 1.97 -5.41 -1.35
CA THR A 439 0.83 -6.32 -1.11
C THR A 439 0.08 -6.76 -2.38
N GLY A 440 0.36 -6.16 -3.53
CA GLY A 440 -0.39 -6.37 -4.77
C GLY A 440 -1.82 -5.82 -4.76
N ARG A 441 -2.24 -5.12 -3.70
CA ARG A 441 -3.60 -4.55 -3.58
C ARG A 441 -3.65 -3.16 -4.21
N ARG A 442 -4.82 -2.80 -4.76
CA ARG A 442 -5.11 -1.43 -5.17
C ARG A 442 -5.30 -0.54 -3.95
N GLU A 443 -4.79 0.69 -4.05
CA GLU A 443 -4.87 1.70 -3.00
C GLU A 443 -5.16 3.05 -3.64
N SER A 444 -5.96 3.89 -2.98
CA SER A 444 -6.26 5.22 -3.47
C SER A 444 -4.99 6.09 -3.52
N GLU A 445 -4.91 6.98 -4.50
CA GLU A 445 -3.80 7.94 -4.66
C GLU A 445 -3.59 8.77 -3.40
N GLN A 446 -4.68 9.15 -2.73
CA GLN A 446 -4.59 9.90 -1.49
C GLN A 446 -3.97 9.09 -0.35
N GLU A 447 -4.39 7.83 -0.19
CA GLU A 447 -3.82 6.96 0.81
C GLU A 447 -2.33 6.73 0.54
N PHE A 448 -1.96 6.56 -0.72
CA PHE A 448 -0.58 6.50 -1.17
C PHE A 448 0.23 7.76 -0.81
N ILE A 449 -0.24 8.96 -1.20
CA ILE A 449 0.45 10.23 -0.91
C ILE A 449 0.63 10.39 0.60
N ARG A 450 -0.43 10.18 1.37
CA ARG A 450 -0.44 10.41 2.82
C ARG A 450 0.50 9.45 3.54
N ARG A 451 0.57 8.19 3.11
CA ARG A 451 1.53 7.24 3.66
C ARG A 451 2.98 7.59 3.34
N SER A 452 3.22 8.40 2.33
CA SER A 452 4.56 8.84 2.00
C SER A 452 4.72 10.34 2.26
N ASP A 453 3.82 10.95 3.04
CA ASP A 453 3.89 12.35 3.45
C ASP A 453 4.95 12.52 4.53
N ARG A 454 6.08 13.11 4.14
CA ARG A 454 7.21 13.36 5.04
C ARG A 454 6.97 14.55 5.98
N ASN A 455 5.91 15.32 5.81
CA ASN A 455 5.53 16.37 6.76
C ASN A 455 4.92 15.78 8.04
N ALA A 456 4.45 14.52 8.00
CA ALA A 456 4.29 13.73 9.20
C ALA A 456 5.70 13.31 9.66
N SER A 457 6.27 13.99 10.66
CA SER A 457 7.58 13.58 11.20
C SER A 457 7.51 12.10 11.62
N ASP A 458 8.46 11.28 11.17
CA ASP A 458 8.53 9.86 11.56
C ASP A 458 8.49 9.70 13.09
N GLU A 459 9.07 10.64 13.82
CA GLU A 459 9.01 10.67 15.28
C GLU A 459 7.59 10.90 15.82
N GLY A 460 6.84 11.86 15.27
CA GLY A 460 5.44 12.11 15.63
C GLY A 460 4.52 10.94 15.28
N LEU A 461 4.75 10.30 14.13
CA LEU A 461 4.06 9.08 13.73
C LEU A 461 4.36 7.93 14.69
N LEU A 462 5.64 7.67 14.98
CA LEU A 462 6.09 6.63 15.92
C LEU A 462 5.52 6.84 17.32
N ARG A 463 5.46 8.07 17.83
CA ARG A 463 4.84 8.37 19.13
C ARG A 463 3.37 7.94 19.18
N GLY A 464 2.61 8.22 18.13
CA GLY A 464 1.22 7.76 18.03
C GLY A 464 1.11 6.23 17.88
N LEU A 465 1.93 5.62 17.04
CA LEU A 465 1.90 4.18 16.78
C LEU A 465 2.31 3.38 18.01
N ARG A 466 3.31 3.83 18.78
CA ARG A 466 3.68 3.22 20.06
C ARG A 466 2.51 3.21 21.03
N ALA A 467 1.72 4.28 21.10
CA ALA A 467 0.50 4.28 21.91
C ALA A 467 -0.53 3.25 21.39
N VAL A 468 -0.71 3.12 20.07
CA VAL A 468 -1.58 2.09 19.48
C VAL A 468 -1.10 0.68 19.83
N TRP A 469 0.20 0.38 19.66
CA TRP A 469 0.76 -0.93 19.99
C TRP A 469 0.63 -1.24 21.48
N LEU A 470 0.78 -0.23 22.33
CA LEU A 470 0.58 -0.39 23.77
C LEU A 470 -0.89 -0.70 24.09
N ALA A 471 -1.84 -0.01 23.45
CA ALA A 471 -3.27 -0.30 23.60
C ALA A 471 -3.61 -1.73 23.18
N GLN A 472 -3.08 -2.19 22.03
CA GLN A 472 -3.23 -3.57 21.56
C GLN A 472 -2.63 -4.59 22.53
N ALA A 473 -1.46 -4.29 23.11
CA ALA A 473 -0.85 -5.13 24.14
C ALA A 473 -1.73 -5.24 25.39
N MET A 474 -2.38 -4.14 25.82
CA MET A 474 -3.31 -4.15 26.95
C MET A 474 -4.60 -4.90 26.63
N GLU A 475 -5.11 -4.77 25.41
CA GLU A 475 -6.26 -5.53 24.91
C GLU A 475 -6.00 -7.04 24.94
N ALA A 476 -4.82 -7.47 24.47
CA ALA A 476 -4.39 -8.87 24.51
C ALA A 476 -4.19 -9.41 25.94
N GLU A 477 -3.95 -8.53 26.92
CA GLU A 477 -3.88 -8.87 28.34
C GLU A 477 -5.27 -8.80 29.03
N GLY A 478 -6.34 -8.51 28.28
CA GLY A 478 -7.70 -8.38 28.79
C GLY A 478 -7.98 -7.09 29.56
N SER A 479 -7.05 -6.13 29.56
CA SER A 479 -7.20 -4.83 30.23
C SER A 479 -7.93 -3.81 29.33
N ILE A 480 -9.18 -4.12 28.98
CA ILE A 480 -9.96 -3.40 27.95
C ILE A 480 -10.17 -1.91 28.27
N ASP A 481 -10.43 -1.53 29.52
CA ASP A 481 -10.62 -0.11 29.88
C ASP A 481 -9.31 0.68 29.81
N MET A 482 -8.18 0.04 30.12
CA MET A 482 -6.87 0.65 29.95
C MET A 482 -6.55 0.82 28.45
N ALA A 483 -6.80 -0.20 27.64
CA ALA A 483 -6.67 -0.10 26.19
C ALA A 483 -7.52 1.04 25.62
N ALA A 484 -8.77 1.16 26.06
CA ALA A 484 -9.67 2.25 25.66
C ALA A 484 -9.06 3.63 25.98
N ALA A 485 -8.54 3.83 27.19
CA ALA A 485 -7.93 5.09 27.59
C ALA A 485 -6.64 5.41 26.78
N ILE A 486 -5.85 4.39 26.44
CA ILE A 486 -4.65 4.57 25.62
C ILE A 486 -5.02 4.92 24.19
N TYR A 487 -6.06 4.30 23.60
CA TYR A 487 -6.55 4.68 22.27
C TYR A 487 -7.04 6.14 22.22
N GLU A 488 -7.68 6.63 23.29
CA GLU A 488 -7.99 8.06 23.42
C GLU A 488 -6.71 8.92 23.36
N GLY A 489 -5.70 8.58 24.17
CA GLY A 489 -4.40 9.26 24.17
C GLY A 489 -3.70 9.21 22.81
N ALA A 490 -3.74 8.06 22.12
CA ALA A 490 -3.14 7.88 20.80
C ALA A 490 -3.76 8.80 19.75
N THR A 491 -5.09 8.98 19.76
CA THR A 491 -5.77 9.91 18.85
C THR A 491 -5.49 11.38 19.17
N VAL A 492 -5.06 11.72 20.38
CA VAL A 492 -4.60 13.07 20.70
C VAL A 492 -3.16 13.28 20.23
N LEU A 493 -2.28 12.30 20.43
CA LEU A 493 -0.88 12.36 19.98
C LEU A 493 -0.75 12.38 18.45
N GLY A 494 -1.57 11.59 17.77
CA GLY A 494 -1.64 11.51 16.30
C GLY A 494 -2.96 12.04 15.76
N ASN A 495 -3.35 13.26 16.15
CA ASN A 495 -4.67 13.83 15.78
C ASN A 495 -4.90 13.90 14.27
N ASN A 496 -3.86 14.13 13.47
CA ASN A 496 -3.92 14.20 12.01
C ASN A 496 -3.42 12.90 11.35
N VAL A 497 -3.26 11.82 12.11
CA VAL A 497 -2.71 10.54 11.62
C VAL A 497 -3.83 9.51 11.55
N PRO A 498 -4.27 9.09 10.35
CA PRO A 498 -5.42 8.19 10.20
C PRO A 498 -5.25 6.85 10.90
N ALA A 499 -4.02 6.33 10.97
CA ALA A 499 -3.73 5.04 11.61
C ALA A 499 -4.23 4.98 13.06
N MET A 500 -4.17 6.09 13.81
CA MET A 500 -4.62 6.11 15.22
C MET A 500 -6.14 6.05 15.32
N TRP A 501 -6.82 6.81 14.46
CA TRP A 501 -8.28 6.83 14.38
C TRP A 501 -8.83 5.51 13.87
N LYS A 502 -8.18 4.90 12.88
CA LYS A 502 -8.51 3.57 12.36
C LYS A 502 -8.36 2.50 13.44
N ALA A 503 -7.26 2.51 14.20
CA ALA A 503 -7.06 1.58 15.31
C ALA A 503 -8.15 1.75 16.38
N LYS A 504 -8.49 2.99 16.74
CA LYS A 504 -9.58 3.27 17.69
C LYS A 504 -10.95 2.83 17.16
N LEU A 505 -11.24 3.04 15.88
CA LEU A 505 -12.49 2.59 15.25
C LEU A 505 -12.61 1.06 15.25
N ALA A 506 -11.51 0.36 14.96
CA ALA A 506 -11.45 -1.10 15.05
C ALA A 506 -11.72 -1.59 16.49
N PHE A 507 -11.06 -0.97 17.48
CA PHE A 507 -11.29 -1.27 18.90
C PHE A 507 -12.77 -1.06 19.31
N TRP A 508 -13.35 0.08 18.95
CA TRP A 508 -14.77 0.37 19.22
C TRP A 508 -15.69 -0.66 18.57
N SER A 509 -15.40 -1.04 17.32
CA SER A 509 -16.20 -2.03 16.58
C SER A 509 -16.14 -3.42 17.19
N ALA A 510 -15.01 -3.78 17.81
CA ALA A 510 -14.82 -5.08 18.46
C ALA A 510 -15.40 -5.14 19.88
N HIS A 511 -15.21 -4.08 20.68
CA HIS A 511 -15.48 -4.13 22.14
C HIS A 511 -16.61 -3.22 22.61
N ARG A 512 -17.08 -2.28 21.78
CA ARG A 512 -18.05 -1.25 22.17
C ARG A 512 -19.31 -1.29 21.31
N GLY A 513 -19.64 -2.42 20.65
CA GLY A 513 -20.84 -2.55 19.81
C GLY A 513 -22.14 -2.19 20.52
N GLU A 514 -22.27 -2.54 21.80
CA GLU A 514 -23.44 -2.24 22.64
C GLU A 514 -23.38 -0.88 23.35
N ALA A 515 -22.31 -0.09 23.13
CA ALA A 515 -22.21 1.23 23.75
C ALA A 515 -23.43 2.12 23.41
N PRO A 516 -23.80 3.06 24.30
CA PRO A 516 -24.90 3.99 24.08
C PRO A 516 -24.79 4.73 22.73
N LEU A 517 -25.95 4.96 22.09
CA LEU A 517 -26.02 5.53 20.75
C LEU A 517 -25.38 6.92 20.66
N ASP A 518 -25.55 7.74 21.69
CA ASP A 518 -24.94 9.06 21.81
C ASP A 518 -23.41 9.02 21.87
N GLN A 519 -22.83 7.99 22.51
CA GLN A 519 -21.38 7.80 22.56
C GLN A 519 -20.82 7.40 21.19
N TRP A 520 -21.47 6.46 20.49
CA TRP A 520 -21.10 6.10 19.12
C TRP A 520 -21.16 7.31 18.18
N ARG A 521 -22.22 8.10 18.27
CA ARG A 521 -22.39 9.32 17.45
C ARG A 521 -21.32 10.35 17.77
N ALA A 522 -21.06 10.63 19.04
CA ALA A 522 -20.02 11.57 19.45
C ALA A 522 -18.63 11.16 18.93
N PHE A 523 -18.30 9.87 19.01
CA PHE A 523 -17.04 9.35 18.49
C PHE A 523 -16.95 9.48 16.96
N LEU A 524 -17.96 9.01 16.22
CA LEU A 524 -17.94 9.04 14.76
C LEU A 524 -18.01 10.47 14.21
N ASP A 525 -18.74 11.37 14.84
CA ASP A 525 -18.75 12.80 14.49
C ASP A 525 -17.37 13.43 14.69
N LEU A 526 -16.68 13.11 15.80
CA LEU A 526 -15.33 13.58 16.05
C LEU A 526 -14.34 13.03 15.01
N LEU A 527 -14.39 11.74 14.73
CA LEU A 527 -13.56 11.08 13.71
C LEU A 527 -13.78 11.73 12.35
N LYS A 528 -15.03 11.86 11.90
CA LYS A 528 -15.37 12.47 10.61
C LYS A 528 -14.92 13.93 10.51
N ARG A 529 -14.96 14.67 11.63
CA ARG A 529 -14.48 16.07 11.68
C ARG A 529 -12.97 16.14 11.57
N GLN A 530 -12.25 15.29 12.29
CA GLN A 530 -10.79 15.30 12.32
C GLN A 530 -10.18 14.75 11.03
N MET A 531 -10.79 13.70 10.48
CA MET A 531 -10.33 12.96 9.31
C MET A 531 -11.16 13.30 8.07
N LYS A 532 -11.59 14.57 7.96
CA LYS A 532 -12.46 15.06 6.87
C LYS A 532 -11.88 14.84 5.47
N ASP A 533 -10.56 14.77 5.39
CA ASP A 533 -9.83 14.62 4.13
C ASP A 533 -9.45 13.15 3.88
N ASP A 534 -9.73 12.20 4.78
CA ASP A 534 -9.39 10.78 4.58
C ASP A 534 -10.59 9.99 4.05
N VAL A 535 -10.66 9.82 2.72
CA VAL A 535 -11.84 9.23 2.07
C VAL A 535 -12.10 7.79 2.53
N ASP A 536 -11.05 6.99 2.68
CA ASP A 536 -11.15 5.58 3.03
C ASP A 536 -11.56 5.39 4.49
N LEU A 537 -10.96 6.13 5.41
CA LEU A 537 -11.35 6.09 6.82
C LEU A 537 -12.75 6.66 7.03
N LEU A 538 -13.17 7.68 6.28
CA LEU A 538 -14.56 8.15 6.28
C LEU A 538 -15.53 7.07 5.77
N ALA A 539 -15.13 6.26 4.79
CA ALA A 539 -15.93 5.12 4.35
C ALA A 539 -16.03 4.05 5.44
N GLU A 540 -14.93 3.72 6.14
CA GLU A 540 -14.95 2.81 7.30
C GLU A 540 -15.83 3.36 8.43
N ALA A 541 -15.76 4.65 8.73
CA ALA A 541 -16.61 5.30 9.73
C ALA A 541 -18.10 5.22 9.34
N ARG A 542 -18.45 5.44 8.07
CA ARG A 542 -19.83 5.27 7.57
C ARG A 542 -20.30 3.82 7.66
N ALA A 543 -19.43 2.84 7.39
CA ALA A 543 -19.76 1.42 7.56
C ALA A 543 -20.02 1.09 9.04
N ALA A 544 -19.26 1.70 9.96
CA ALA A 544 -19.53 1.59 11.40
C ALA A 544 -20.84 2.28 11.79
N GLU A 545 -21.20 3.44 11.21
CA GLU A 545 -22.52 4.07 11.41
C GLU A 545 -23.65 3.13 10.95
N GLU A 546 -23.50 2.52 9.79
CA GLU A 546 -24.49 1.59 9.24
C GLU A 546 -24.67 0.34 10.08
N LYS A 547 -23.59 -0.17 10.67
CA LYS A 547 -23.62 -1.36 11.52
C LYS A 547 -24.11 -1.08 12.93
N PHE A 548 -23.62 0.00 13.55
CA PHE A 548 -23.80 0.24 14.99
C PHE A 548 -24.76 1.38 15.29
N VAL A 549 -24.98 2.34 14.40
CA VAL A 549 -25.80 3.54 14.69
C VAL A 549 -27.17 3.42 14.03
N PHE A 550 -27.24 3.29 12.70
CA PHE A 550 -28.50 3.33 11.95
C PHE A 550 -29.54 2.27 12.36
N PRO A 551 -29.19 1.01 12.70
CA PRO A 551 -30.17 0.01 13.11
C PRO A 551 -30.88 0.37 14.42
N ARG A 552 -30.25 1.22 15.24
CA ARG A 552 -30.76 1.67 16.55
C ARG A 552 -31.29 3.11 16.51
N GLN A 553 -31.22 3.78 15.35
CA GLN A 553 -31.59 5.17 15.15
C GLN A 553 -32.95 5.31 14.44
N ASP A 554 -33.66 6.39 14.73
CA ASP A 554 -34.87 6.76 13.99
C ASP A 554 -34.57 7.03 12.50
N SER A 555 -35.32 6.40 11.59
CA SER A 555 -35.13 6.50 10.14
C SER A 555 -35.20 7.94 9.61
N LYS A 556 -36.02 8.83 10.21
CA LYS A 556 -36.09 10.24 9.78
C LYS A 556 -34.83 10.98 10.16
N LEU A 557 -34.27 10.69 11.33
CA LEU A 557 -33.01 11.27 11.78
C LEU A 557 -31.83 10.78 10.92
N ALA A 558 -31.77 9.48 10.61
CA ALA A 558 -30.75 8.90 9.73
C ALA A 558 -30.79 9.55 8.33
N MET A 559 -31.99 9.68 7.73
CA MET A 559 -32.15 10.38 6.45
C MET A 559 -31.74 11.86 6.50
N LYS A 560 -31.99 12.55 7.62
CA LYS A 560 -31.59 13.95 7.80
C LYS A 560 -30.06 14.11 7.84
N GLU A 561 -29.36 13.19 8.50
CA GLU A 561 -27.90 13.20 8.60
C GLU A 561 -27.24 12.85 7.26
N LEU A 562 -27.69 11.80 6.58
CA LEU A 562 -27.19 11.45 5.24
C LEU A 562 -27.39 12.59 4.22
N LYS A 563 -28.54 13.26 4.24
CA LYS A 563 -28.78 14.45 3.39
C LYS A 563 -27.85 15.62 3.73
N LYS A 564 -27.50 15.79 5.00
CA LYS A 564 -26.54 16.83 5.43
C LYS A 564 -25.14 16.49 4.92
N ASP A 565 -24.77 15.23 4.90
CA ASP A 565 -23.45 14.80 4.42
C ASP A 565 -23.31 14.96 2.90
N VAL A 566 -24.34 14.65 2.09
CA VAL A 566 -24.35 15.00 0.66
C VAL A 566 -24.14 16.51 0.47
N ARG A 567 -24.89 17.36 1.18
CA ARG A 567 -24.75 18.82 1.09
C ARG A 567 -23.39 19.34 1.52
N LYS A 568 -22.69 18.65 2.43
CA LYS A 568 -21.32 19.01 2.83
C LYS A 568 -20.34 18.64 1.73
N LEU A 569 -20.48 17.44 1.16
CA LEU A 569 -19.68 16.99 0.02
C LEU A 569 -19.82 18.00 -1.12
N ASP A 570 -21.05 18.37 -1.50
CA ASP A 570 -21.35 19.38 -2.54
C ASP A 570 -20.71 20.76 -2.32
N ARG A 571 -20.41 21.12 -1.06
CA ARG A 571 -19.84 22.43 -0.69
C ARG A 571 -18.32 22.41 -0.62
N SER A 572 -17.68 21.24 -0.75
CA SER A 572 -16.22 21.15 -0.76
C SER A 572 -15.66 21.51 -2.14
N ASN A 573 -14.43 21.99 -2.22
CA ASN A 573 -13.85 22.56 -3.46
C ASN A 573 -13.19 21.51 -4.39
N SER A 574 -13.24 20.21 -4.08
CA SER A 574 -12.72 19.13 -4.94
C SER A 574 -13.88 18.44 -5.69
N GLU A 575 -14.19 18.88 -6.92
CA GLU A 575 -15.36 18.40 -7.69
C GLU A 575 -15.36 16.88 -7.97
N VAL A 576 -14.22 16.20 -7.92
CA VAL A 576 -14.09 14.84 -8.48
C VAL A 576 -13.98 13.73 -7.42
N ASP A 577 -13.39 14.00 -6.24
CA ASP A 577 -13.35 13.04 -5.11
C ASP A 577 -14.69 12.91 -4.38
N GLN A 578 -15.58 13.88 -4.62
CA GLN A 578 -16.92 13.90 -4.08
C GLN A 578 -17.81 12.84 -4.71
N ALA A 579 -17.58 12.47 -5.97
CA ALA A 579 -18.51 11.66 -6.72
C ALA A 579 -18.73 10.26 -6.13
N ASP A 580 -17.65 9.54 -5.85
CA ASP A 580 -17.71 8.20 -5.23
C ASP A 580 -18.32 8.26 -3.84
N GLN A 581 -18.01 9.30 -3.07
CA GLN A 581 -18.56 9.48 -1.74
C GLN A 581 -20.04 9.86 -1.77
N ILE A 582 -20.44 10.73 -2.70
CA ILE A 582 -21.83 11.08 -2.95
C ILE A 582 -22.59 9.83 -3.36
N ALA A 583 -22.07 9.03 -4.30
CA ALA A 583 -22.67 7.76 -4.71
C ALA A 583 -22.86 6.81 -3.51
N LYS A 584 -21.83 6.61 -2.67
CA LYS A 584 -21.91 5.81 -1.43
C LYS A 584 -22.98 6.31 -0.47
N VAL A 585 -23.03 7.62 -0.18
CA VAL A 585 -24.03 8.21 0.73
C VAL A 585 -25.44 8.14 0.14
N LEU A 586 -25.59 8.28 -1.18
CA LEU A 586 -26.87 8.12 -1.88
C LEU A 586 -27.33 6.67 -1.84
N LYS A 587 -26.43 5.69 -1.99
CA LYS A 587 -26.73 4.27 -1.82
C LYS A 587 -27.25 3.96 -0.42
N GLN A 588 -26.68 4.58 0.61
CA GLN A 588 -27.19 4.46 1.99
C GLN A 588 -28.58 5.11 2.15
N GLN A 589 -28.82 6.27 1.54
CA GLN A 589 -30.16 6.87 1.51
C GLN A 589 -31.15 5.95 0.80
N ALA A 590 -30.76 5.30 -0.29
CA ALA A 590 -31.58 4.33 -1.00
C ALA A 590 -31.93 3.14 -0.11
N ALA A 591 -30.98 2.56 0.62
CA ALA A 591 -31.25 1.46 1.56
C ALA A 591 -32.24 1.85 2.68
N VAL A 592 -32.20 3.09 3.16
CA VAL A 592 -33.19 3.57 4.14
C VAL A 592 -34.57 3.78 3.47
N LEU A 593 -34.59 4.30 2.25
CA LEU A 593 -35.82 4.54 1.47
C LEU A 593 -36.46 3.27 0.92
N GLU A 594 -35.71 2.19 0.74
CA GLU A 594 -36.20 0.89 0.28
C GLU A 594 -37.35 0.38 1.17
N LYS A 595 -37.28 0.64 2.47
CA LYS A 595 -38.37 0.35 3.44
C LYS A 595 -39.67 1.08 3.11
N SER A 596 -39.60 2.18 2.38
CA SER A 596 -40.75 2.99 1.91
C SER A 596 -41.15 2.66 0.47
N GLY A 597 -40.49 1.70 -0.17
CA GLY A 597 -40.77 1.22 -1.53
C GLY A 597 -39.77 1.69 -2.59
N LEU A 598 -39.61 0.88 -3.65
CA LEU A 598 -38.62 1.07 -4.71
C LEU A 598 -38.83 2.36 -5.54
N GLU A 599 -40.06 2.90 -5.62
CA GLU A 599 -40.32 4.20 -6.25
C GLU A 599 -39.62 5.35 -5.53
N SER A 600 -39.46 5.26 -4.20
CA SER A 600 -38.71 6.25 -3.42
C SER A 600 -37.22 6.19 -3.74
N VAL A 601 -36.69 4.98 -3.93
CA VAL A 601 -35.29 4.75 -4.36
C VAL A 601 -35.06 5.30 -5.76
N ARG A 602 -35.94 4.97 -6.70
CA ARG A 602 -35.90 5.47 -8.08
C ARG A 602 -35.92 7.01 -8.10
N SER A 603 -36.82 7.64 -7.35
CA SER A 603 -36.94 9.10 -7.28
C SER A 603 -35.68 9.78 -6.73
N LEU A 604 -35.01 9.16 -5.75
CA LEU A 604 -33.72 9.63 -5.25
C LEU A 604 -32.68 9.67 -6.38
N TYR A 605 -32.52 8.56 -7.12
CA TYR A 605 -31.52 8.47 -8.18
C TYR A 605 -31.83 9.36 -9.39
N ASP A 606 -33.10 9.50 -9.81
CA ASP A 606 -33.49 10.46 -10.86
C ASP A 606 -33.10 11.90 -10.50
N LYS A 607 -33.23 12.25 -9.22
CA LYS A 607 -32.74 13.55 -8.73
C LYS A 607 -31.20 13.59 -8.75
N SER A 608 -30.52 12.55 -8.30
CA SER A 608 -29.07 12.49 -8.24
C SER A 608 -28.39 12.54 -9.60
N TYR A 609 -28.97 11.97 -10.65
CA TYR A 609 -28.45 12.12 -12.02
C TYR A 609 -28.43 13.58 -12.46
N ARG A 610 -29.45 14.36 -12.08
CA ARG A 610 -29.54 15.79 -12.41
C ARG A 610 -28.51 16.63 -11.67
N GLU A 611 -28.27 16.30 -10.40
CA GLU A 611 -27.40 17.08 -9.51
C GLU A 611 -25.91 16.71 -9.69
N HIS A 612 -25.60 15.43 -9.93
CA HIS A 612 -24.23 14.91 -9.90
C HIS A 612 -23.82 14.12 -11.16
N GLY A 613 -24.77 13.76 -12.03
CA GLY A 613 -24.54 12.85 -13.17
C GLY A 613 -23.98 13.49 -14.44
N ARG A 614 -23.44 14.72 -14.39
CA ARG A 614 -22.83 15.36 -15.58
C ARG A 614 -21.51 14.72 -16.00
N ASN A 615 -20.82 14.06 -15.07
CA ASN A 615 -19.62 13.29 -15.36
C ASN A 615 -20.02 11.82 -15.67
N PRO A 616 -19.64 11.27 -16.84
CA PRO A 616 -19.93 9.89 -17.22
C PRO A 616 -19.54 8.83 -16.18
N ALA A 617 -18.39 8.96 -15.52
CA ALA A 617 -17.93 8.00 -14.52
C ALA A 617 -18.88 7.96 -13.30
N VAL A 618 -19.25 9.12 -12.80
CA VAL A 618 -20.18 9.30 -11.68
C VAL A 618 -21.56 8.76 -12.02
N PHE A 619 -22.02 9.04 -13.24
CA PHE A 619 -23.29 8.53 -13.72
C PHE A 619 -23.31 7.01 -13.74
N LYS A 620 -22.24 6.35 -14.22
CA LYS A 620 -22.16 4.88 -14.23
C LYS A 620 -22.28 4.29 -12.83
N LEU A 621 -21.64 4.90 -11.82
CA LEU A 621 -21.74 4.47 -10.42
C LEU A 621 -23.18 4.60 -9.90
N LEU A 622 -23.80 5.77 -10.08
CA LEU A 622 -25.19 6.01 -9.68
C LEU A 622 -26.16 5.06 -10.39
N ALA A 623 -25.93 4.79 -11.68
CA ALA A 623 -26.74 3.90 -12.49
C ALA A 623 -26.62 2.44 -12.03
N ALA A 624 -25.40 1.98 -11.78
CA ALA A 624 -25.15 0.63 -11.27
C ALA A 624 -25.80 0.41 -9.88
N ASP A 625 -25.67 1.39 -8.97
CA ASP A 625 -26.29 1.30 -7.65
C ASP A 625 -27.82 1.31 -7.74
N CYS A 626 -28.41 2.24 -8.51
CA CYS A 626 -29.85 2.30 -8.74
C CYS A 626 -30.38 0.97 -9.30
N TRP A 627 -29.69 0.44 -10.32
CA TRP A 627 -30.03 -0.84 -10.94
C TRP A 627 -30.01 -2.00 -9.94
N GLY A 628 -29.00 -2.03 -9.06
CA GLY A 628 -28.88 -3.03 -7.99
C GLY A 628 -30.14 -3.14 -7.11
N PHE A 629 -30.81 -2.03 -6.83
CA PHE A 629 -32.07 -2.02 -6.05
C PHE A 629 -33.30 -2.36 -6.89
N VAL A 630 -33.43 -1.77 -8.09
CA VAL A 630 -34.70 -1.78 -8.82
C VAL A 630 -34.89 -2.97 -9.77
N LYS A 631 -33.81 -3.66 -10.18
CA LYS A 631 -33.86 -4.70 -11.21
C LYS A 631 -34.81 -5.88 -10.91
N GLY A 632 -35.13 -6.11 -9.64
CA GLY A 632 -36.06 -7.15 -9.21
C GLY A 632 -37.54 -6.85 -9.50
N ASP A 633 -37.89 -5.59 -9.79
CA ASP A 633 -39.25 -5.15 -10.11
C ASP A 633 -39.31 -4.61 -11.55
N PRO A 634 -39.92 -5.35 -12.51
CA PRO A 634 -39.91 -4.96 -13.92
C PRO A 634 -40.54 -3.59 -14.21
N GLU A 635 -41.57 -3.19 -13.47
CA GLU A 635 -42.27 -1.92 -13.68
C GLU A 635 -41.41 -0.74 -13.22
N VAL A 636 -40.80 -0.85 -12.04
CA VAL A 636 -39.90 0.19 -11.52
C VAL A 636 -38.59 0.22 -12.32
N ALA A 637 -38.03 -0.94 -12.68
CA ALA A 637 -36.81 -1.05 -13.49
C ALA A 637 -36.98 -0.39 -14.87
N LYS A 638 -38.13 -0.59 -15.52
CA LYS A 638 -38.44 0.07 -16.80
C LYS A 638 -38.50 1.59 -16.68
N LYS A 639 -39.08 2.12 -15.60
CA LYS A 639 -39.07 3.57 -15.34
C LYS A 639 -37.66 4.08 -15.05
N ALA A 640 -36.86 3.34 -14.28
CA ALA A 640 -35.47 3.69 -13.98
C ALA A 640 -34.62 3.76 -15.27
N CYS A 641 -34.77 2.83 -16.21
CA CYS A 641 -34.09 2.88 -17.50
C CYS A 641 -34.43 4.15 -18.30
N ARG A 642 -35.70 4.56 -18.29
CA ARG A 642 -36.16 5.80 -18.95
C ARG A 642 -35.58 7.05 -18.29
N ASP A 643 -35.51 7.08 -16.95
CA ASP A 643 -34.94 8.19 -16.19
C ASP A 643 -33.43 8.30 -16.46
N MET A 644 -32.72 7.17 -16.53
CA MET A 644 -31.30 7.12 -16.92
C MET A 644 -31.09 7.62 -18.35
N GLU A 645 -31.87 7.12 -19.32
CA GLU A 645 -31.77 7.55 -20.72
C GLU A 645 -32.05 9.05 -20.88
N SER A 646 -33.13 9.54 -20.26
CA SER A 646 -33.49 10.96 -20.28
C SER A 646 -32.39 11.83 -19.68
N SER A 647 -31.81 11.41 -18.57
CA SER A 647 -30.70 12.12 -17.92
C SER A 647 -29.44 12.11 -18.76
N PHE A 648 -29.08 10.97 -19.37
CA PHE A 648 -27.97 10.85 -20.30
C PHE A 648 -28.09 11.86 -21.44
N ARG A 649 -29.24 11.88 -22.14
CA ARG A 649 -29.48 12.78 -23.28
C ARG A 649 -29.44 14.28 -22.90
N ARG A 650 -29.76 14.62 -21.65
CA ARG A 650 -29.80 16.01 -21.18
C ARG A 650 -28.46 16.53 -20.66
N TYR A 651 -27.68 15.67 -20.01
CA TYR A 651 -26.55 16.11 -19.20
C TYR A 651 -25.20 15.52 -19.61
N ILE A 652 -25.19 14.45 -20.41
CA ILE A 652 -23.97 13.75 -20.81
C ILE A 652 -23.72 13.89 -22.30
N ASP A 653 -24.74 13.68 -23.14
CA ASP A 653 -24.69 13.70 -24.61
C ASP A 653 -24.41 15.12 -25.15
N SER A 654 -23.16 15.56 -25.04
CA SER A 654 -22.72 16.94 -25.34
C SER A 654 -21.69 17.02 -26.48
N GLY A 655 -21.30 15.87 -27.05
CA GLY A 655 -20.25 15.78 -28.07
C GLY A 655 -18.85 15.95 -27.48
N GLY A 656 -17.86 16.24 -28.32
CA GLY A 656 -16.46 16.41 -27.93
C GLY A 656 -15.51 15.66 -28.86
N ASP A 657 -14.29 15.42 -28.38
CA ASP A 657 -13.33 14.59 -29.10
C ASP A 657 -13.60 13.09 -28.89
N TYR A 658 -12.71 12.25 -29.43
CA TYR A 658 -12.86 10.79 -29.34
C TYR A 658 -13.02 10.28 -27.91
N PHE A 659 -12.27 10.84 -26.96
CA PHE A 659 -12.32 10.40 -25.57
C PHE A 659 -13.59 10.87 -24.87
N ASP A 660 -14.06 12.09 -25.17
CA ASP A 660 -15.35 12.58 -24.67
C ASP A 660 -16.50 11.69 -25.16
N ILE A 661 -16.55 11.43 -26.48
CA ILE A 661 -17.64 10.66 -27.09
C ILE A 661 -17.64 9.22 -26.59
N THR A 662 -16.50 8.53 -26.58
CA THR A 662 -16.43 7.13 -26.14
C THR A 662 -16.77 6.97 -24.67
N SER A 663 -16.35 7.92 -23.82
CA SER A 663 -16.74 7.98 -22.41
C SER A 663 -18.26 8.13 -22.24
N GLN A 664 -18.87 9.08 -22.95
CA GLN A 664 -20.32 9.29 -22.97
C GLN A 664 -21.04 8.01 -23.46
N MET A 665 -20.59 7.41 -24.56
CA MET A 665 -21.20 6.21 -25.13
C MET A 665 -21.08 4.98 -24.22
N SER A 666 -20.08 4.92 -23.35
CA SER A 666 -19.99 3.86 -22.31
C SER A 666 -21.18 3.90 -21.34
N VAL A 667 -21.69 5.10 -21.02
CA VAL A 667 -22.92 5.27 -20.21
C VAL A 667 -24.13 4.76 -20.98
N LEU A 668 -24.25 5.12 -22.26
CA LEU A 668 -25.37 4.70 -23.10
C LEU A 668 -25.37 3.17 -23.32
N SER A 669 -24.20 2.55 -23.38
CA SER A 669 -24.03 1.10 -23.42
C SER A 669 -24.51 0.43 -22.13
N LEU A 670 -24.19 0.99 -20.96
CA LEU A 670 -24.74 0.52 -19.68
C LEU A 670 -26.28 0.58 -19.67
N ILE A 671 -26.86 1.69 -20.12
CA ILE A 671 -28.33 1.86 -20.19
C ILE A 671 -28.95 0.85 -21.16
N SER A 672 -28.30 0.60 -22.31
CA SER A 672 -28.72 -0.42 -23.28
C SER A 672 -28.78 -1.81 -22.65
N ASN A 673 -27.77 -2.18 -21.85
CA ASN A 673 -27.75 -3.46 -21.13
C ASN A 673 -28.87 -3.55 -20.08
N CYS A 674 -29.16 -2.48 -19.34
CA CYS A 674 -30.31 -2.46 -18.41
C CYS A 674 -31.64 -2.73 -19.12
N TYR A 675 -31.87 -2.11 -20.29
CA TYR A 675 -33.06 -2.40 -21.10
C TYR A 675 -33.13 -3.86 -21.58
N ARG A 676 -31.97 -4.45 -21.94
CA ARG A 676 -31.90 -5.86 -22.35
C ARG A 676 -32.28 -6.80 -21.20
N GLU A 677 -31.80 -6.54 -19.99
CA GLU A 677 -32.11 -7.37 -18.80
C GLU A 677 -33.60 -7.41 -18.45
N ILE A 678 -34.39 -6.40 -18.82
CA ILE A 678 -35.86 -6.37 -18.62
C ILE A 678 -36.66 -6.78 -19.86
N GLY A 679 -35.99 -7.32 -20.89
CA GLY A 679 -36.65 -7.83 -22.10
C GLY A 679 -37.06 -6.77 -23.13
N GLU A 680 -36.59 -5.51 -23.00
CA GLU A 680 -36.86 -4.43 -23.95
C GLU A 680 -35.87 -4.43 -25.13
N GLU A 681 -35.76 -5.56 -25.84
CA GLU A 681 -34.68 -5.82 -26.82
C GLU A 681 -34.65 -4.77 -27.94
N LYS A 682 -35.80 -4.37 -28.48
CA LYS A 682 -35.87 -3.36 -29.55
C LYS A 682 -35.23 -2.04 -29.13
N LYS A 683 -35.42 -1.65 -27.87
CA LYS A 683 -34.86 -0.41 -27.33
C LYS A 683 -33.37 -0.58 -27.09
N ALA A 684 -32.96 -1.70 -26.49
CA ALA A 684 -31.56 -2.04 -26.28
C ALA A 684 -30.75 -2.02 -27.59
N GLU A 685 -31.25 -2.67 -28.65
CA GLU A 685 -30.64 -2.68 -29.98
C GLU A 685 -30.54 -1.29 -30.61
N SER A 686 -31.57 -0.45 -30.45
CA SER A 686 -31.55 0.91 -30.96
C SER A 686 -30.44 1.73 -30.30
N LEU A 687 -30.30 1.65 -28.98
CA LEU A 687 -29.25 2.35 -28.25
C LEU A 687 -27.85 1.81 -28.57
N ALA A 688 -27.72 0.49 -28.75
CA ALA A 688 -26.46 -0.13 -29.18
C ALA A 688 -26.02 0.37 -30.57
N LYS A 689 -26.95 0.53 -31.51
CA LYS A 689 -26.67 1.12 -32.83
C LYS A 689 -26.27 2.59 -32.75
N ASP A 690 -26.86 3.36 -31.84
CA ASP A 690 -26.46 4.76 -31.60
C ASP A 690 -25.02 4.82 -31.08
N VAL A 691 -24.66 3.97 -30.11
CA VAL A 691 -23.29 3.83 -29.59
C VAL A 691 -22.31 3.50 -30.71
N GLU A 692 -22.61 2.49 -31.53
CA GLU A 692 -21.75 2.08 -32.64
C GLU A 692 -21.52 3.22 -33.63
N LYS A 693 -22.58 3.93 -34.04
CA LYS A 693 -22.50 5.05 -34.98
C LYS A 693 -21.68 6.21 -34.42
N ALA A 694 -21.90 6.57 -33.16
CA ALA A 694 -21.18 7.65 -32.50
C ALA A 694 -19.69 7.33 -32.37
N ASN A 695 -19.35 6.12 -31.89
CA ASN A 695 -17.97 5.66 -31.78
C ASN A 695 -17.27 5.56 -33.13
N ALA A 696 -17.94 5.05 -34.16
CA ALA A 696 -17.38 4.98 -35.51
C ALA A 696 -17.11 6.37 -36.10
N LYS A 697 -18.00 7.35 -35.86
CA LYS A 697 -17.79 8.74 -36.28
C LYS A 697 -16.63 9.38 -35.53
N ALA A 698 -16.57 9.20 -34.22
CA ALA A 698 -15.50 9.73 -33.38
C ALA A 698 -14.13 9.15 -33.78
N SER A 699 -14.07 7.84 -34.03
CA SER A 699 -12.85 7.15 -34.48
C SER A 699 -12.32 7.71 -35.80
N ARG A 700 -13.20 7.95 -36.79
CA ARG A 700 -12.82 8.56 -38.08
C ARG A 700 -12.34 10.00 -37.97
N ASN A 701 -12.74 10.72 -36.94
CA ASN A 701 -12.31 12.11 -36.74
C ASN A 701 -10.98 12.22 -35.98
N ALA A 702 -10.60 11.18 -35.25
CA ALA A 702 -9.39 11.15 -34.42
C ALA A 702 -8.15 10.60 -35.15
N LEU A 703 -8.37 9.77 -36.17
CA LEU A 703 -7.37 9.25 -37.10
C LEU A 703 -7.25 10.20 -38.30
#